data_AF-A0AAJ6XAG8-F1
#
_entry.id   AF-A0AAJ6XAG8-F1
#
_cell.length_a   1.000
_cell.length_b   1.000
_cell.length_c   1.000
_cell.angle_alpha   90.00
_cell.angle_beta   90.00
_cell.angle_gamma   90.00
#
_symmetry.space_group_name_H-M   'P 1'
#
loop_
_entity.id
_entity.type
_entity.pdbx_description
1 polymer ?
#
loop_
_entity_poly.entity_id
_entity_poly.type
_entity_poly.pdbx_seq_one_letter_code
_entity_poly.pdbx_strand_id
1 'polypeptide(L)'
;MSLPTKRSTTATASTSASNNFLPMKKAKSQAASACSPLDHNKNGLYHSDDVVFDPSSMSLDDDLKLVDYRTPPAAANLSRKKATPPQPAKKLVIKLVKAKPTLPTNFEEDTWAKLQSAIKAIFLKQPAPCDLEKLYQAVTDLCLHKMGGNLYLRIEKECETHISAALQSLVGQSPDLVVFLKLVEECWHDLCDQMLMIRSIALYLDRTYLKQTPNARSLWDMGLQLFQKHLSLSPEVEHKTVTGLLQMIERERLGETVNRKPLGHLLKMFTSLGIYAESFERPFLERTSEFYAAEGMTYMQQSDVPDYLKHVESRLNEEQDRCKIYLDSSTKKPLIATAERQLLERHISAILDKGFMMLMNGHRIEDLKRIYSLFLRVNALESLRQALSMYIRRTGQGIVMDEEKDKDMVSSLLEFKACLDLIWEESFSKNEGFCITIKDAYEHLINLRQNHPAELIAKFLDGKLRAGNKGTSEEELEGTLEKVLVLFRFIQGKDVFEAFYKKDLAKRLLLGKSASIDAEKSMISKLKIECGSQFTNKLEGMFKDIELSKEINESFKQSSQARTKLPSGIEMSVHVLTTGYWPTYPPMDVRLPHELNVYQDIFKEFYLSKYSGRRLMWQNSLGHCVLKAEFPKGGFVLIAYHPVPYIPDCCSDAV
;
A
#
# COMPACT_ATOMS: atom_id res chain seq x y z
N MET A 1 49.50 28.06 -36.35
CA MET A 1 50.95 27.93 -36.64
C MET A 1 51.65 27.27 -35.45
N SER A 2 52.91 26.88 -35.62
CA SER A 2 53.62 25.89 -34.80
C SER A 2 54.06 26.34 -33.39
N LEU A 3 54.20 25.33 -32.51
CA LEU A 3 55.22 25.09 -31.45
C LEU A 3 56.59 25.84 -31.62
N PRO A 4 57.46 26.00 -30.58
CA PRO A 4 57.87 24.89 -29.67
C PRO A 4 58.52 25.12 -28.25
N THR A 5 58.44 24.05 -27.44
CA THR A 5 59.45 23.46 -26.47
C THR A 5 60.19 24.25 -25.37
N LYS A 6 60.16 23.69 -24.14
CA LYS A 6 61.25 23.00 -23.36
C LYS A 6 60.68 22.65 -21.94
N ARG A 7 60.82 21.49 -21.26
CA ARG A 7 61.93 20.54 -20.94
C ARG A 7 63.07 21.17 -20.12
N SER A 8 63.54 20.63 -18.98
CA SER A 8 63.20 19.40 -18.20
C SER A 8 63.65 19.60 -16.72
N THR A 9 63.78 18.65 -15.76
CA THR A 9 64.02 17.18 -15.79
C THR A 9 63.60 16.47 -14.46
N THR A 10 63.79 15.15 -14.44
CA THR A 10 63.47 14.05 -13.50
C THR A 10 64.32 13.90 -12.22
N ALA A 11 63.78 13.23 -11.18
CA ALA A 11 64.35 11.99 -10.57
C ALA A 11 63.44 11.32 -9.49
N THR A 12 63.25 9.99 -9.59
CA THR A 12 63.06 8.90 -8.57
C THR A 12 62.75 9.21 -7.09
N ALA A 13 61.97 8.43 -6.30
CA ALA A 13 61.04 7.27 -6.47
C ALA A 13 60.31 7.06 -5.08
N SER A 14 59.69 5.95 -4.62
CA SER A 14 59.44 4.56 -5.09
C SER A 14 58.28 3.86 -4.31
N THR A 15 57.41 3.12 -5.02
CA THR A 15 56.64 1.90 -4.64
C THR A 15 56.04 1.68 -3.22
N SER A 16 54.71 1.50 -3.15
CA SER A 16 54.10 0.21 -2.72
C SER A 16 52.61 0.06 -3.09
N ALA A 17 52.21 -1.20 -3.30
CA ALA A 17 50.91 -1.77 -3.73
C ALA A 17 49.63 -1.10 -3.15
N SER A 18 48.57 -0.82 -3.92
CA SER A 18 47.70 -1.67 -4.80
C SER A 18 46.56 -2.39 -4.08
N ASN A 19 45.31 -2.01 -4.36
CA ASN A 19 44.24 -2.92 -4.82
C ASN A 19 43.02 -2.15 -5.35
N ASN A 20 42.24 -2.79 -6.23
CA ASN A 20 41.11 -2.19 -6.95
C ASN A 20 40.00 -3.24 -7.19
N PHE A 21 38.80 -2.76 -7.52
CA PHE A 21 37.62 -3.49 -8.04
C PHE A 21 36.63 -4.22 -7.10
N LEU A 22 35.37 -4.14 -7.58
CA LEU A 22 34.07 -4.66 -7.12
C LEU A 22 33.65 -5.86 -8.04
N PRO A 23 32.42 -6.46 -7.99
CA PRO A 23 31.38 -6.61 -6.94
C PRO A 23 30.81 -8.06 -6.78
N MET A 24 29.86 -8.23 -5.83
CA MET A 24 28.71 -9.18 -5.85
C MET A 24 28.87 -10.71 -6.08
N LYS A 25 28.49 -11.54 -5.06
CA LYS A 25 27.27 -12.40 -5.10
C LYS A 25 26.98 -13.17 -3.78
N LYS A 26 25.79 -13.79 -3.73
CA LYS A 26 25.10 -14.44 -2.59
C LYS A 26 25.79 -15.68 -1.99
N ALA A 27 25.50 -15.96 -0.71
CA ALA A 27 25.49 -17.30 -0.11
C ALA A 27 24.30 -17.44 0.88
N LYS A 28 23.93 -18.68 1.26
CA LYS A 28 22.89 -19.01 2.26
C LYS A 28 23.45 -20.01 3.30
N SER A 29 23.08 -19.83 4.57
CA SER A 29 22.97 -20.87 5.61
C SER A 29 21.87 -20.41 6.57
N GLN A 30 20.82 -21.19 6.84
CA GLN A 30 20.76 -22.37 7.72
C GLN A 30 21.08 -22.05 9.19
N ALA A 31 20.02 -21.97 9.99
CA ALA A 31 20.01 -22.19 11.44
C ALA A 31 18.79 -23.10 11.74
N ALA A 32 18.91 -24.01 12.71
CA ALA A 32 17.91 -25.01 13.03
C ALA A 32 17.32 -24.82 14.44
N SER A 33 16.17 -25.45 14.69
CA SER A 33 15.35 -25.34 15.90
C SER A 33 15.90 -26.10 17.12
N ALA A 34 15.59 -25.63 18.32
CA ALA A 34 15.44 -26.48 19.51
C ALA A 34 14.51 -25.86 20.59
N CYS A 35 13.88 -26.74 21.37
CA CYS A 35 13.32 -26.54 22.72
C CYS A 35 12.12 -25.59 22.96
N SER A 36 10.95 -26.20 23.19
CA SER A 36 10.11 -25.98 24.40
C SER A 36 9.27 -27.26 24.68
N PRO A 37 8.77 -27.49 25.92
CA PRO A 37 8.57 -28.85 26.43
C PRO A 37 7.13 -29.41 26.36
N LEU A 38 7.03 -30.70 26.70
CA LEU A 38 5.80 -31.45 26.99
C LEU A 38 5.12 -30.97 28.29
N ASP A 39 3.80 -31.14 28.38
CA ASP A 39 3.16 -31.52 29.65
C ASP A 39 1.84 -32.30 29.41
N HIS A 40 1.38 -33.03 30.44
CA HIS A 40 0.21 -33.93 30.38
C HIS A 40 -0.94 -33.42 31.27
N ASN A 41 -2.18 -33.42 30.77
CA ASN A 41 -3.29 -34.03 31.52
C ASN A 41 -4.52 -34.41 30.68
N LYS A 42 -5.42 -35.20 31.28
CA LYS A 42 -6.74 -35.58 30.75
C LYS A 42 -7.86 -34.77 31.40
N ASN A 43 -8.88 -34.41 30.62
CA ASN A 43 -10.25 -34.94 30.76
C ASN A 43 -11.14 -34.31 29.67
N GLY A 44 -12.19 -35.01 29.26
CA GLY A 44 -13.06 -34.60 28.14
C GLY A 44 -14.50 -34.37 28.55
N LEU A 45 -15.32 -33.93 27.58
CA LEU A 45 -16.77 -33.86 27.64
C LEU A 45 -17.34 -34.12 26.23
N TYR A 46 -18.55 -34.68 26.16
CA TYR A 46 -19.20 -35.08 24.91
C TYR A 46 -19.88 -33.90 24.22
N HIS A 47 -19.84 -33.87 22.89
CA HIS A 47 -20.95 -33.42 22.03
C HIS A 47 -20.87 -34.15 20.67
N SER A 48 -22.01 -34.30 20.00
CA SER A 48 -22.11 -35.04 18.72
C SER A 48 -21.73 -34.18 17.52
N ASP A 49 -20.97 -34.77 16.59
CA ASP A 49 -20.82 -34.29 15.22
C ASP A 49 -21.55 -35.25 14.25
N ASP A 50 -22.51 -34.74 13.48
CA ASP A 50 -23.09 -35.46 12.34
C ASP A 50 -22.15 -35.32 11.13
N VAL A 51 -21.53 -36.43 10.73
CA VAL A 51 -20.52 -36.44 9.66
C VAL A 51 -21.19 -36.35 8.29
N VAL A 52 -21.16 -35.16 7.68
CA VAL A 52 -21.50 -34.96 6.26
C VAL A 52 -20.42 -35.58 5.38
N PHE A 53 -20.83 -36.45 4.45
CA PHE A 53 -19.95 -37.24 3.60
C PHE A 53 -19.55 -36.46 2.33
N ASP A 54 -18.27 -36.14 2.16
CA ASP A 54 -17.73 -35.52 0.93
C ASP A 54 -17.24 -36.62 -0.06
N PRO A 55 -17.85 -36.77 -1.25
CA PRO A 55 -17.41 -37.75 -2.24
C PRO A 55 -16.07 -37.43 -2.94
N SER A 56 -15.48 -36.25 -2.70
CA SER A 56 -14.42 -35.68 -3.54
C SER A 56 -13.00 -36.17 -3.20
N SER A 57 -12.79 -36.73 -2.00
CA SER A 57 -11.44 -36.95 -1.44
C SER A 57 -10.93 -38.40 -1.52
N MET A 58 -10.80 -38.96 -2.73
CA MET A 58 -10.03 -40.20 -2.96
C MET A 58 -9.22 -40.19 -4.27
N SER A 59 -8.14 -39.39 -4.28
CA SER A 59 -6.95 -39.66 -5.09
C SER A 59 -5.93 -40.45 -4.25
N LEU A 60 -5.69 -41.71 -4.58
CA LEU A 60 -4.60 -42.50 -4.01
C LEU A 60 -3.40 -42.46 -4.96
N ASP A 61 -2.34 -41.76 -4.57
CA ASP A 61 -1.02 -41.90 -5.18
C ASP A 61 -0.42 -43.27 -4.85
N ASP A 62 0.22 -43.92 -5.82
CA ASP A 62 0.96 -45.18 -5.66
C ASP A 62 2.38 -45.02 -6.23
N ASP A 63 3.32 -44.61 -5.37
CA ASP A 63 4.71 -44.24 -5.72
C ASP A 63 5.73 -45.31 -5.27
N LEU A 64 5.60 -46.51 -5.83
CA LEU A 64 6.50 -47.64 -5.54
C LEU A 64 7.79 -47.59 -6.39
N LYS A 65 8.85 -47.07 -5.79
CA LYS A 65 10.18 -46.86 -6.40
C LYS A 65 10.88 -48.18 -6.76
N LEU A 66 11.21 -48.35 -8.04
CA LEU A 66 12.29 -49.25 -8.46
C LEU A 66 13.65 -48.61 -8.19
N VAL A 67 14.60 -49.40 -7.67
CA VAL A 67 16.03 -49.05 -7.62
C VAL A 67 16.80 -50.04 -8.50
N ASP A 68 17.51 -49.51 -9.49
CA ASP A 68 18.26 -50.28 -10.50
C ASP A 68 19.67 -50.65 -9.97
N TYR A 69 20.17 -51.83 -10.34
CA TYR A 69 21.56 -52.23 -10.12
C TYR A 69 22.12 -52.89 -11.39
N ARG A 70 22.74 -52.07 -12.23
CA ARG A 70 23.51 -52.50 -13.41
C ARG A 70 25.00 -52.45 -13.15
N THR A 71 25.73 -53.43 -13.67
CA THR A 71 27.06 -53.20 -14.26
C THR A 71 27.31 -54.19 -15.42
N PRO A 72 28.04 -53.80 -16.48
CA PRO A 72 28.17 -54.57 -17.73
C PRO A 72 29.48 -55.39 -17.80
N PRO A 73 29.80 -56.00 -18.96
CA PRO A 73 30.80 -55.34 -19.82
C PRO A 73 30.42 -55.27 -21.32
N ALA A 74 31.38 -54.85 -22.15
CA ALA A 74 31.17 -54.28 -23.49
C ALA A 74 31.23 -55.29 -24.67
N ALA A 75 31.11 -54.76 -25.89
CA ALA A 75 30.81 -55.49 -27.11
C ALA A 75 32.02 -56.18 -27.79
N ALA A 76 31.69 -57.19 -28.61
CA ALA A 76 32.53 -57.67 -29.71
C ALA A 76 31.65 -57.94 -30.94
N ASN A 77 32.11 -57.52 -32.13
CA ASN A 77 31.46 -57.85 -33.40
C ASN A 77 31.86 -59.25 -33.88
N LEU A 78 30.95 -59.97 -34.55
CA LEU A 78 31.17 -60.63 -35.85
C LEU A 78 29.90 -61.38 -36.34
N SER A 79 29.89 -61.76 -37.62
CA SER A 79 28.65 -61.94 -38.38
C SER A 79 28.24 -63.41 -38.67
N ARG A 80 26.92 -63.60 -38.87
CA ARG A 80 26.30 -64.49 -39.90
C ARG A 80 26.27 -66.02 -39.66
N LYS A 81 25.10 -66.56 -39.20
CA LYS A 81 24.34 -67.67 -39.84
C LYS A 81 22.99 -68.00 -39.15
N LYS A 82 22.20 -68.91 -39.76
CA LYS A 82 20.75 -69.12 -39.58
C LYS A 82 20.31 -69.87 -38.30
N ALA A 83 19.31 -69.30 -37.63
CA ALA A 83 18.06 -69.87 -37.06
C ALA A 83 17.92 -71.36 -36.64
N THR A 84 17.42 -71.55 -35.41
CA THR A 84 16.44 -72.59 -34.97
C THR A 84 15.55 -72.00 -33.85
N PRO A 85 14.21 -72.21 -33.81
CA PRO A 85 13.33 -71.65 -32.77
C PRO A 85 13.14 -72.59 -31.54
N PRO A 86 12.82 -72.05 -30.35
CA PRO A 86 12.46 -72.84 -29.15
C PRO A 86 11.02 -73.41 -29.23
N GLN A 87 10.75 -74.46 -28.45
CA GLN A 87 9.49 -75.22 -28.49
C GLN A 87 8.31 -74.51 -27.78
N PRO A 88 7.05 -74.73 -28.24
CA PRO A 88 5.86 -74.16 -27.61
C PRO A 88 5.46 -74.85 -26.29
N ALA A 89 4.89 -74.09 -25.37
CA ALA A 89 4.42 -74.60 -24.07
C ALA A 89 3.24 -75.58 -24.22
N LYS A 90 3.21 -76.62 -23.38
CA LYS A 90 2.17 -77.66 -23.37
C LYS A 90 0.84 -77.11 -22.85
N LYS A 91 -0.22 -77.14 -23.69
CA LYS A 91 -1.58 -76.81 -23.27
C LYS A 91 -2.20 -77.96 -22.47
N LEU A 92 -2.75 -77.66 -21.29
CA LEU A 92 -3.63 -78.57 -20.55
C LEU A 92 -5.00 -78.65 -21.25
N VAL A 93 -5.56 -79.86 -21.36
CA VAL A 93 -6.87 -80.12 -21.97
C VAL A 93 -7.79 -80.77 -20.95
N ILE A 94 -8.79 -80.01 -20.49
CA ILE A 94 -9.82 -80.50 -19.57
C ILE A 94 -10.83 -81.33 -20.36
N LYS A 95 -11.02 -82.60 -19.98
CA LYS A 95 -12.09 -83.45 -20.54
C LYS A 95 -13.41 -83.14 -19.84
N LEU A 96 -14.34 -82.48 -20.51
CA LEU A 96 -15.71 -82.32 -20.02
C LEU A 96 -16.52 -83.61 -20.25
N VAL A 97 -17.28 -84.04 -19.24
CA VAL A 97 -18.15 -85.25 -19.28
C VAL A 97 -19.61 -84.90 -19.64
N LYS A 98 -19.94 -83.61 -19.74
CA LYS A 98 -21.19 -83.10 -20.31
C LYS A 98 -20.86 -82.03 -21.36
N ALA A 99 -21.77 -81.78 -22.30
CA ALA A 99 -21.59 -80.73 -23.30
C ALA A 99 -21.37 -79.36 -22.64
N LYS A 100 -20.74 -78.41 -23.37
CA LYS A 100 -20.64 -77.02 -22.91
C LYS A 100 -22.04 -76.53 -22.52
N PRO A 101 -22.24 -75.96 -21.32
CA PRO A 101 -23.49 -75.28 -21.01
C PRO A 101 -23.63 -74.08 -21.94
N THR A 102 -24.54 -74.19 -22.90
CA THR A 102 -25.00 -73.09 -23.73
C THR A 102 -25.99 -72.25 -22.92
N LEU A 103 -25.90 -70.92 -23.05
CA LEU A 103 -26.89 -70.03 -22.46
C LEU A 103 -28.32 -70.40 -22.95
N PRO A 104 -29.34 -70.29 -22.09
CA PRO A 104 -30.73 -70.25 -22.53
C PRO A 104 -30.90 -69.15 -23.60
N THR A 105 -31.69 -69.41 -24.64
CA THR A 105 -31.94 -68.44 -25.73
C THR A 105 -32.54 -67.11 -25.24
N ASN A 106 -33.24 -67.16 -24.10
CA ASN A 106 -33.93 -66.03 -23.50
C ASN A 106 -33.09 -65.35 -22.40
N PHE A 107 -31.87 -65.82 -22.11
CA PHE A 107 -31.09 -65.37 -20.94
C PHE A 107 -30.83 -63.86 -20.92
N GLU A 108 -30.64 -63.23 -22.09
CA GLU A 108 -30.49 -61.77 -22.17
C GLU A 108 -31.79 -61.05 -21.75
N GLU A 109 -32.93 -61.43 -22.31
CA GLU A 109 -34.23 -60.78 -22.05
C GLU A 109 -34.78 -61.11 -20.65
N ASP A 110 -34.69 -62.37 -20.19
CA ASP A 110 -35.14 -62.79 -18.85
C ASP A 110 -34.30 -62.15 -17.73
N THR A 111 -33.07 -61.72 -18.03
CA THR A 111 -32.19 -61.01 -17.10
C THR A 111 -32.36 -59.50 -17.23
N TRP A 112 -32.50 -58.99 -18.46
CA TRP A 112 -32.85 -57.59 -18.69
C TRP A 112 -34.19 -57.21 -18.06
N ALA A 113 -35.24 -58.02 -18.17
CA ALA A 113 -36.55 -57.74 -17.58
C ALA A 113 -36.47 -57.57 -16.03
N LYS A 114 -35.61 -58.34 -15.36
CA LYS A 114 -35.36 -58.21 -13.91
C LYS A 114 -34.62 -56.91 -13.58
N LEU A 115 -33.59 -56.58 -14.37
CA LEU A 115 -32.83 -55.34 -14.21
C LEU A 115 -33.69 -54.10 -14.51
N GLN A 116 -34.47 -54.12 -15.59
CA GLN A 116 -35.43 -53.10 -15.97
C GLN A 116 -36.50 -52.89 -14.88
N SER A 117 -37.01 -53.98 -14.29
CA SER A 117 -37.96 -53.89 -13.17
C SER A 117 -37.33 -53.30 -11.92
N ALA A 118 -36.06 -53.60 -11.61
CA ALA A 118 -35.34 -53.00 -10.50
C ALA A 118 -35.00 -51.51 -10.73
N ILE A 119 -34.59 -51.14 -11.94
CA ILE A 119 -34.36 -49.74 -12.35
C ILE A 119 -35.66 -48.93 -12.26
N LYS A 120 -36.79 -49.50 -12.69
CA LYS A 120 -38.12 -48.86 -12.55
C LYS A 120 -38.57 -48.75 -11.09
N ALA A 121 -38.28 -49.74 -10.25
CA ALA A 121 -38.52 -49.64 -8.81
C ALA A 121 -37.70 -48.49 -8.18
N ILE A 122 -36.41 -48.35 -8.54
CA ILE A 122 -35.54 -47.24 -8.11
C ILE A 122 -36.12 -45.88 -8.52
N PHE A 123 -36.51 -45.70 -9.79
CA PHE A 123 -37.13 -44.46 -10.28
C PHE A 123 -38.47 -44.14 -9.60
N LEU A 124 -39.23 -45.16 -9.19
CA LEU A 124 -40.48 -45.00 -8.46
C LEU A 124 -40.32 -44.93 -6.93
N LYS A 125 -39.08 -44.92 -6.40
CA LYS A 125 -38.77 -45.01 -4.96
C LYS A 125 -39.43 -46.22 -4.26
N GLN A 126 -39.61 -47.32 -4.98
CA GLN A 126 -40.20 -48.57 -4.50
C GLN A 126 -39.10 -49.59 -4.12
N PRO A 127 -39.35 -50.50 -3.17
CA PRO A 127 -38.41 -51.57 -2.84
C PRO A 127 -38.14 -52.45 -4.07
N ALA A 128 -36.86 -52.74 -4.32
CA ALA A 128 -36.47 -53.57 -5.47
C ALA A 128 -37.03 -54.99 -5.34
N PRO A 129 -37.55 -55.59 -6.45
CA PRO A 129 -38.19 -56.91 -6.42
C PRO A 129 -37.20 -58.09 -6.29
N CYS A 130 -35.90 -57.83 -6.14
CA CYS A 130 -34.81 -58.80 -6.07
C CYS A 130 -33.66 -58.23 -5.22
N ASP A 131 -32.91 -59.10 -4.57
CA ASP A 131 -31.74 -58.70 -3.77
C ASP A 131 -30.66 -58.02 -4.64
N LEU A 132 -30.07 -56.93 -4.13
CA LEU A 132 -29.06 -56.14 -4.85
C LEU A 132 -27.85 -56.98 -5.30
N GLU A 133 -27.42 -57.96 -4.50
CA GLU A 133 -26.34 -58.89 -4.84
C GLU A 133 -26.68 -59.77 -6.06
N LYS A 134 -27.94 -60.24 -6.16
CA LYS A 134 -28.40 -61.02 -7.31
C LYS A 134 -28.50 -60.17 -8.57
N LEU A 135 -28.86 -58.89 -8.44
CA LEU A 135 -28.88 -57.93 -9.55
C LEU A 135 -27.45 -57.58 -10.01
N TYR A 136 -26.51 -57.41 -9.09
CA TYR A 136 -25.08 -57.22 -9.41
C TYR A 136 -24.46 -58.45 -10.09
N GLN A 137 -24.76 -59.66 -9.61
CA GLN A 137 -24.30 -60.90 -10.27
C GLN A 137 -24.91 -61.03 -11.67
N ALA A 138 -26.19 -60.70 -11.84
CA ALA A 138 -26.85 -60.68 -13.16
C ALA A 138 -26.16 -59.72 -14.15
N VAL A 139 -25.79 -58.50 -13.73
CA VAL A 139 -24.99 -57.59 -14.57
C VAL A 139 -23.61 -58.18 -14.88
N THR A 140 -22.96 -58.79 -13.89
CA THR A 140 -21.64 -59.41 -14.04
C THR A 140 -21.67 -60.54 -15.09
N ASP A 141 -22.65 -61.43 -15.02
CA ASP A 141 -22.82 -62.55 -15.96
C ASP A 141 -23.11 -62.05 -17.39
N LEU A 142 -23.99 -61.05 -17.56
CA LEU A 142 -24.25 -60.41 -18.87
C LEU A 142 -22.98 -59.79 -19.47
N CYS A 143 -22.14 -59.15 -18.64
CA CYS A 143 -20.88 -58.55 -19.07
C CYS A 143 -19.83 -59.60 -19.45
N LEU A 144 -19.69 -60.68 -18.66
CA LEU A 144 -18.81 -61.81 -18.97
C LEU A 144 -19.18 -62.49 -20.30
N HIS A 145 -20.47 -62.51 -20.65
CA HIS A 145 -20.97 -62.99 -21.93
C HIS A 145 -20.91 -61.95 -23.08
N LYS A 146 -20.18 -60.84 -22.89
CA LYS A 146 -19.96 -59.75 -23.88
C LYS A 146 -21.19 -58.91 -24.24
N MET A 147 -22.29 -59.01 -23.50
CA MET A 147 -23.53 -58.25 -23.78
C MET A 147 -23.56 -56.85 -23.15
N GLY A 148 -22.46 -56.42 -22.50
CA GLY A 148 -22.36 -55.13 -21.79
C GLY A 148 -22.70 -53.89 -22.63
N GLY A 149 -22.40 -53.90 -23.94
CA GLY A 149 -22.75 -52.79 -24.84
C GLY A 149 -24.27 -52.63 -25.07
N ASN A 150 -24.99 -53.75 -25.20
CA ASN A 150 -26.46 -53.71 -25.28
C ASN A 150 -27.05 -53.29 -23.93
N LEU A 151 -26.52 -53.84 -22.83
CA LEU A 151 -26.94 -53.49 -21.48
C LEU A 151 -26.77 -51.98 -21.19
N TYR A 152 -25.66 -51.36 -21.58
CA TYR A 152 -25.46 -49.91 -21.46
C TYR A 152 -26.55 -49.11 -22.19
N LEU A 153 -26.77 -49.39 -23.48
CA LEU A 153 -27.78 -48.70 -24.30
C LEU A 153 -29.22 -48.89 -23.76
N ARG A 154 -29.52 -50.07 -23.20
CA ARG A 154 -30.81 -50.34 -22.55
C ARG A 154 -30.99 -49.54 -21.25
N ILE A 155 -29.94 -49.41 -20.44
CA ILE A 155 -29.95 -48.56 -19.22
C ILE A 155 -30.09 -47.08 -19.62
N GLU A 156 -29.27 -46.61 -20.56
CA GLU A 156 -29.28 -45.23 -21.09
C GLU A 156 -30.69 -44.80 -21.53
N LYS A 157 -31.40 -45.67 -22.27
CA LYS A 157 -32.77 -45.42 -22.75
C LYS A 157 -33.81 -45.35 -21.63
N GLU A 158 -33.71 -46.19 -20.60
CA GLU A 158 -34.62 -46.14 -19.46
C GLU A 158 -34.36 -44.89 -18.60
N CYS A 159 -33.10 -44.51 -18.39
CA CYS A 159 -32.72 -43.24 -17.76
C CYS A 159 -33.23 -42.03 -18.56
N GLU A 160 -33.03 -42.01 -19.88
CA GLU A 160 -33.50 -40.93 -20.76
C GLU A 160 -35.02 -40.75 -20.67
N THR A 161 -35.76 -41.87 -20.68
CA THR A 161 -37.23 -41.87 -20.57
C THR A 161 -37.69 -41.30 -19.23
N HIS A 162 -37.04 -41.66 -18.11
CA HIS A 162 -37.38 -41.13 -16.79
C HIS A 162 -37.02 -39.65 -16.65
N ILE A 163 -35.78 -39.27 -17.01
CA ILE A 163 -35.27 -37.89 -16.92
C ILE A 163 -36.11 -36.93 -17.77
N SER A 164 -36.49 -37.33 -18.99
CA SER A 164 -37.36 -36.52 -19.86
C SER A 164 -38.74 -36.31 -19.24
N ALA A 165 -39.34 -37.34 -18.65
CA ALA A 165 -40.64 -37.23 -17.99
C ALA A 165 -40.57 -36.39 -16.70
N ALA A 166 -39.52 -36.52 -15.90
CA ALA A 166 -39.30 -35.75 -14.68
C ALA A 166 -39.17 -34.25 -14.99
N LEU A 167 -38.30 -33.87 -15.93
CA LEU A 167 -38.12 -32.48 -16.34
C LEU A 167 -39.37 -31.90 -17.03
N GLN A 168 -40.07 -32.67 -17.86
CA GLN A 168 -41.35 -32.25 -18.43
C GLN A 168 -42.42 -32.02 -17.36
N SER A 169 -42.41 -32.79 -16.27
CA SER A 169 -43.38 -32.60 -15.17
C SER A 169 -43.23 -31.25 -14.48
N LEU A 170 -42.05 -30.63 -14.48
CA LEU A 170 -41.78 -29.32 -13.88
C LEU A 170 -42.27 -28.15 -14.75
N VAL A 171 -42.47 -28.35 -16.06
CA VAL A 171 -42.96 -27.31 -16.97
C VAL A 171 -44.35 -26.83 -16.54
N GLY A 172 -44.54 -25.52 -16.46
CA GLY A 172 -45.80 -24.93 -15.98
C GLY A 172 -46.06 -25.05 -14.46
N GLN A 173 -45.22 -25.76 -13.68
CA GLN A 173 -45.37 -25.75 -12.21
C GLN A 173 -45.03 -24.38 -11.60
N SER A 174 -45.65 -24.13 -10.44
CA SER A 174 -45.51 -23.00 -9.50
C SER A 174 -45.21 -21.60 -10.09
N PRO A 175 -46.08 -20.59 -9.90
CA PRO A 175 -45.72 -19.20 -10.16
C PRO A 175 -44.75 -18.63 -9.11
N ASP A 176 -44.67 -19.23 -7.91
CA ASP A 176 -43.66 -18.87 -6.91
C ASP A 176 -42.33 -19.56 -7.24
N LEU A 177 -41.32 -18.74 -7.56
CA LEU A 177 -39.97 -19.17 -7.89
C LEU A 177 -39.25 -19.85 -6.71
N VAL A 178 -39.53 -19.49 -5.45
CA VAL A 178 -38.88 -20.12 -4.28
C VAL A 178 -39.43 -21.53 -4.04
N VAL A 179 -40.71 -21.76 -4.37
CA VAL A 179 -41.29 -23.12 -4.41
C VAL A 179 -40.78 -23.89 -5.62
N PHE A 180 -40.70 -23.24 -6.80
CA PHE A 180 -40.18 -23.85 -8.02
C PHE A 180 -38.73 -24.37 -7.86
N LEU A 181 -37.85 -23.58 -7.25
CA LEU A 181 -36.45 -23.98 -7.00
C LEU A 181 -36.34 -25.24 -6.14
N LYS A 182 -37.21 -25.41 -5.13
CA LYS A 182 -37.23 -26.65 -4.31
C LYS A 182 -37.62 -27.86 -5.13
N LEU A 183 -38.59 -27.73 -6.04
CA LEU A 183 -39.02 -28.82 -6.92
C LEU A 183 -37.90 -29.23 -7.90
N VAL A 184 -37.09 -28.27 -8.36
CA VAL A 184 -35.87 -28.55 -9.15
C VAL A 184 -34.77 -29.19 -8.28
N GLU A 185 -34.58 -28.72 -7.04
CA GLU A 185 -33.61 -29.26 -6.07
C GLU A 185 -33.94 -30.71 -5.70
N GLU A 186 -35.21 -31.01 -5.41
CA GLU A 186 -35.74 -32.35 -5.13
C GLU A 186 -35.61 -33.26 -6.36
N CYS A 187 -36.00 -32.79 -7.56
CA CYS A 187 -35.83 -33.56 -8.81
C CYS A 187 -34.36 -33.88 -9.13
N TRP A 188 -33.44 -32.97 -8.81
CA TRP A 188 -32.01 -33.19 -8.98
C TRP A 188 -31.45 -34.18 -7.97
N HIS A 189 -31.78 -34.01 -6.68
CA HIS A 189 -31.33 -34.89 -5.62
C HIS A 189 -31.83 -36.32 -5.81
N ASP A 190 -33.10 -36.49 -6.20
CA ASP A 190 -33.70 -37.77 -6.55
C ASP A 190 -32.93 -38.46 -7.67
N LEU A 191 -32.58 -37.72 -8.75
CA LEU A 191 -31.80 -38.29 -9.84
C LEU A 191 -30.40 -38.70 -9.39
N CYS A 192 -29.72 -37.90 -8.55
CA CYS A 192 -28.41 -38.27 -8.01
C CYS A 192 -28.47 -39.59 -7.23
N ASP A 193 -29.43 -39.75 -6.32
CA ASP A 193 -29.57 -40.96 -5.50
C ASP A 193 -29.95 -42.19 -6.35
N GLN A 194 -30.88 -42.01 -7.30
CA GLN A 194 -31.25 -43.05 -8.27
C GLN A 194 -30.05 -43.49 -9.11
N MET A 195 -29.26 -42.55 -9.64
CA MET A 195 -28.08 -42.84 -10.45
C MET A 195 -26.95 -43.48 -9.65
N LEU A 196 -26.79 -43.15 -8.37
CA LEU A 196 -25.87 -43.85 -7.45
C LEU A 196 -26.30 -45.31 -7.23
N MET A 197 -27.60 -45.58 -7.05
CA MET A 197 -28.10 -46.96 -6.91
C MET A 197 -28.02 -47.77 -8.21
N ILE A 198 -28.32 -47.16 -9.36
CA ILE A 198 -28.12 -47.80 -10.68
C ILE A 198 -26.64 -48.12 -10.89
N ARG A 199 -25.75 -47.20 -10.52
CA ARG A 199 -24.29 -47.41 -10.59
C ARG A 199 -23.79 -48.48 -9.62
N SER A 200 -24.38 -48.65 -8.43
CA SER A 200 -23.98 -49.72 -7.50
C SER A 200 -24.40 -51.10 -7.98
N ILE A 201 -25.61 -51.23 -8.56
CA ILE A 201 -26.06 -52.48 -9.20
C ILE A 201 -25.19 -52.78 -10.43
N ALA A 202 -24.93 -51.79 -11.28
CA ALA A 202 -24.15 -51.95 -12.50
C ALA A 202 -22.63 -51.73 -12.32
N LEU A 203 -22.11 -51.85 -11.10
CA LEU A 203 -20.73 -51.50 -10.75
C LEU A 203 -19.69 -52.31 -11.56
N TYR A 204 -20.00 -53.55 -11.95
CA TYR A 204 -19.14 -54.37 -12.82
C TYR A 204 -19.04 -53.78 -14.24
N LEU A 205 -20.16 -53.30 -14.81
CA LEU A 205 -20.20 -52.64 -16.12
C LEU A 205 -19.36 -51.35 -16.09
N ASP A 206 -19.55 -50.53 -15.05
CA ASP A 206 -18.84 -49.25 -14.85
C ASP A 206 -17.32 -49.44 -14.66
N ARG A 207 -16.90 -50.46 -13.90
CA ARG A 207 -15.48 -50.70 -13.59
C ARG A 207 -14.72 -51.54 -14.62
N THR A 208 -15.40 -52.39 -15.42
CA THR A 208 -14.73 -53.26 -16.41
C THR A 208 -14.97 -52.83 -17.84
N TYR A 209 -16.23 -52.85 -18.30
CA TYR A 209 -16.58 -52.64 -19.70
C TYR A 209 -16.40 -51.18 -20.13
N LEU A 210 -16.94 -50.23 -19.34
CA LEU A 210 -16.88 -48.80 -19.68
C LEU A 210 -15.44 -48.25 -19.56
N LYS A 211 -14.63 -48.76 -18.62
CA LYS A 211 -13.18 -48.44 -18.55
C LYS A 211 -12.34 -49.01 -19.70
N GLN A 212 -12.77 -50.10 -20.34
CA GLN A 212 -12.04 -50.73 -21.45
C GLN A 212 -12.49 -50.25 -22.83
N THR A 213 -13.63 -49.54 -22.91
CA THR A 213 -14.23 -49.11 -24.18
C THR A 213 -13.90 -47.63 -24.43
N PRO A 214 -13.03 -47.29 -25.39
CA PRO A 214 -12.76 -45.88 -25.71
C PRO A 214 -14.04 -45.18 -26.18
N ASN A 215 -14.20 -43.92 -25.76
CA ASN A 215 -15.39 -43.08 -25.94
C ASN A 215 -16.67 -43.51 -25.19
N ALA A 216 -16.66 -44.60 -24.42
CA ALA A 216 -17.74 -44.86 -23.46
C ALA A 216 -17.61 -43.95 -22.23
N ARG A 217 -18.74 -43.46 -21.70
CA ARG A 217 -18.80 -42.64 -20.48
C ARG A 217 -19.15 -43.51 -19.27
N SER A 218 -18.86 -43.05 -18.04
CA SER A 218 -19.37 -43.74 -16.86
C SER A 218 -20.89 -43.61 -16.78
N LEU A 219 -21.56 -44.49 -16.02
CA LEU A 219 -23.01 -44.40 -15.85
C LEU A 219 -23.42 -43.08 -15.17
N TRP A 220 -22.54 -42.50 -14.35
CA TRP A 220 -22.75 -41.19 -13.73
C TRP A 220 -22.75 -40.07 -14.77
N ASP A 221 -21.70 -39.98 -15.60
CA ASP A 221 -21.57 -38.92 -16.61
C ASP A 221 -22.66 -39.02 -17.69
N MET A 222 -23.13 -40.24 -17.99
CA MET A 222 -24.30 -40.50 -18.83
C MET A 222 -25.57 -39.87 -18.22
N GLY A 223 -25.82 -40.08 -16.92
CA GLY A 223 -26.94 -39.45 -16.20
C GLY A 223 -26.87 -37.92 -16.21
N LEU A 224 -25.69 -37.35 -15.95
CA LEU A 224 -25.44 -35.91 -16.03
C LEU A 224 -25.77 -35.36 -17.44
N GLN A 225 -25.30 -36.02 -18.49
CA GLN A 225 -25.53 -35.57 -19.87
C GLN A 225 -26.98 -35.72 -20.33
N LEU A 226 -27.68 -36.77 -19.90
CA LEU A 226 -29.12 -36.90 -20.16
C LEU A 226 -29.90 -35.77 -19.47
N PHE A 227 -29.56 -35.42 -18.23
CA PHE A 227 -30.20 -34.29 -17.55
C PHE A 227 -29.87 -32.94 -18.23
N GLN A 228 -28.59 -32.69 -18.57
CA GLN A 228 -28.16 -31.49 -19.32
C GLN A 228 -28.92 -31.34 -20.66
N LYS A 229 -29.04 -32.44 -21.42
CA LYS A 229 -29.79 -32.52 -22.67
C LYS A 229 -31.27 -32.20 -22.49
N HIS A 230 -31.94 -32.82 -21.52
CA HIS A 230 -33.37 -32.60 -21.32
C HIS A 230 -33.70 -31.26 -20.65
N LEU A 231 -32.77 -30.69 -19.87
CA LEU A 231 -32.89 -29.33 -19.32
C LEU A 231 -32.80 -28.27 -20.42
N SER A 232 -31.82 -28.37 -21.32
CA SER A 232 -31.70 -27.46 -22.48
C SER A 232 -32.84 -27.62 -23.51
N LEU A 233 -33.48 -28.78 -23.58
CA LEU A 233 -34.76 -28.99 -24.30
C LEU A 233 -35.98 -28.39 -23.57
N SER A 234 -35.83 -27.97 -22.32
CA SER A 234 -36.90 -27.47 -21.44
C SER A 234 -36.59 -26.04 -20.95
N PRO A 235 -36.41 -25.05 -21.85
CA PRO A 235 -35.86 -23.73 -21.51
C PRO A 235 -36.69 -22.91 -20.50
N GLU A 236 -37.98 -23.21 -20.31
CA GLU A 236 -38.78 -22.62 -19.23
C GLU A 236 -38.22 -23.00 -17.85
N VAL A 237 -37.83 -24.27 -17.66
CA VAL A 237 -37.31 -24.79 -16.39
C VAL A 237 -35.95 -24.16 -16.09
N GLU A 238 -35.05 -24.11 -17.07
CA GLU A 238 -33.76 -23.45 -16.94
C GLU A 238 -33.93 -21.95 -16.63
N HIS A 239 -34.74 -21.23 -17.40
CA HIS A 239 -34.95 -19.79 -17.22
C HIS A 239 -35.62 -19.43 -15.90
N LYS A 240 -36.64 -20.19 -15.46
CA LYS A 240 -37.24 -20.04 -14.12
C LYS A 240 -36.22 -20.31 -13.01
N THR A 241 -35.40 -21.35 -13.15
CA THR A 241 -34.36 -21.69 -12.17
C THR A 241 -33.33 -20.57 -12.04
N VAL A 242 -32.75 -20.11 -13.16
CA VAL A 242 -31.79 -19.00 -13.16
C VAL A 242 -32.43 -17.73 -12.59
N THR A 243 -33.63 -17.35 -13.04
CA THR A 243 -34.33 -16.16 -12.55
C THR A 243 -34.62 -16.22 -11.04
N GLY A 244 -35.03 -17.38 -10.53
CA GLY A 244 -35.26 -17.60 -9.10
C GLY A 244 -33.96 -17.48 -8.29
N LEU A 245 -32.87 -18.10 -8.74
CA LEU A 245 -31.55 -18.02 -8.09
C LEU A 245 -31.07 -16.56 -8.03
N LEU A 246 -31.18 -15.82 -9.14
CA LEU A 246 -30.84 -14.40 -9.22
C LEU A 246 -31.68 -13.56 -8.26
N GLN A 247 -33.01 -13.77 -8.22
CA GLN A 247 -33.88 -13.01 -7.32
C GLN A 247 -33.61 -13.34 -5.84
N MET A 248 -33.26 -14.58 -5.50
CA MET A 248 -32.84 -14.94 -4.14
C MET A 248 -31.55 -14.22 -3.72
N ILE A 249 -30.58 -14.06 -4.63
CA ILE A 249 -29.35 -13.30 -4.35
C ILE A 249 -29.63 -11.80 -4.25
N GLU A 250 -30.52 -11.27 -5.10
CA GLU A 250 -30.95 -9.86 -5.09
C GLU A 250 -31.67 -9.49 -3.78
N ARG A 251 -32.56 -10.35 -3.27
CA ARG A 251 -33.19 -10.18 -1.95
C ARG A 251 -32.19 -10.24 -0.79
N GLU A 252 -31.19 -11.12 -0.86
CA GLU A 252 -30.14 -11.15 0.17
C GLU A 252 -29.30 -9.85 0.19
N ARG A 253 -29.03 -9.23 -0.97
CA ARG A 253 -28.40 -7.90 -1.05
C ARG A 253 -29.26 -6.80 -0.42
N LEU A 254 -30.58 -6.92 -0.47
CA LEU A 254 -31.52 -6.01 0.21
C LEU A 254 -31.65 -6.30 1.72
N GLY A 255 -30.94 -7.29 2.25
CA GLY A 255 -30.92 -7.64 3.67
C GLY A 255 -31.99 -8.67 4.10
N GLU A 256 -32.72 -9.28 3.15
CA GLU A 256 -33.68 -10.33 3.47
C GLU A 256 -32.98 -11.63 3.92
N THR A 257 -33.58 -12.34 4.88
CA THR A 257 -33.08 -13.65 5.34
C THR A 257 -33.46 -14.77 4.36
N VAL A 258 -32.55 -15.10 3.45
CA VAL A 258 -32.76 -16.09 2.38
C VAL A 258 -32.22 -17.48 2.78
N ASN A 259 -32.96 -18.56 2.46
CA ASN A 259 -32.47 -19.92 2.64
C ASN A 259 -31.34 -20.21 1.63
N ARG A 260 -30.12 -20.46 2.14
CA ARG A 260 -28.93 -20.69 1.31
C ARG A 260 -28.77 -22.12 0.79
N LYS A 261 -29.56 -23.11 1.27
CA LYS A 261 -29.44 -24.51 0.83
C LYS A 261 -29.79 -24.72 -0.66
N PRO A 262 -30.93 -24.23 -1.19
CA PRO A 262 -31.26 -24.38 -2.61
C PRO A 262 -30.25 -23.69 -3.53
N LEU A 263 -29.77 -22.50 -3.13
CA LEU A 263 -28.68 -21.79 -3.82
C LEU A 263 -27.43 -22.68 -3.93
N GLY A 264 -26.93 -23.22 -2.81
CA GLY A 264 -25.75 -24.07 -2.80
C GLY A 264 -25.90 -25.38 -3.56
N HIS A 265 -27.07 -26.02 -3.53
CA HIS A 265 -27.30 -27.28 -4.24
C HIS A 265 -27.52 -27.08 -5.75
N LEU A 266 -28.34 -26.12 -6.15
CA LEU A 266 -28.62 -25.85 -7.56
C LEU A 266 -27.40 -25.26 -8.29
N LEU A 267 -26.61 -24.40 -7.66
CA LEU A 267 -25.38 -23.91 -8.28
C LEU A 267 -24.35 -25.03 -8.46
N LYS A 268 -24.24 -25.97 -7.50
CA LYS A 268 -23.46 -27.20 -7.68
C LYS A 268 -24.01 -28.08 -8.80
N MET A 269 -25.33 -28.16 -9.02
CA MET A 269 -25.93 -28.80 -10.19
C MET A 269 -25.48 -28.12 -11.49
N PHE A 270 -25.59 -26.80 -11.62
CA PHE A 270 -25.13 -26.06 -12.81
C PHE A 270 -23.63 -26.28 -13.10
N THR A 271 -22.78 -26.35 -12.08
CA THR A 271 -21.35 -26.69 -12.23
C THR A 271 -21.16 -28.16 -12.64
N SER A 272 -21.86 -29.10 -12.01
CA SER A 272 -21.77 -30.55 -12.31
C SER A 272 -22.24 -30.89 -13.73
N LEU A 273 -23.20 -30.13 -14.25
CA LEU A 273 -23.73 -30.23 -15.61
C LEU A 273 -22.88 -29.45 -16.64
N GLY A 274 -21.85 -28.72 -16.21
CA GLY A 274 -20.96 -27.95 -17.09
C GLY A 274 -21.58 -26.69 -17.72
N ILE A 275 -22.77 -26.26 -17.27
CA ILE A 275 -23.56 -25.17 -17.88
C ILE A 275 -23.53 -23.86 -17.07
N TYR A 276 -22.89 -23.85 -15.89
CA TYR A 276 -22.80 -22.72 -14.97
C TYR A 276 -22.38 -21.39 -15.62
N ALA A 277 -21.30 -21.40 -16.40
CA ALA A 277 -20.71 -20.17 -16.95
C ALA A 277 -21.65 -19.46 -17.95
N GLU A 278 -22.25 -20.22 -18.88
CA GLU A 278 -23.08 -19.66 -19.95
C GLU A 278 -24.51 -19.32 -19.49
N SER A 279 -25.05 -20.12 -18.56
CA SER A 279 -26.48 -20.09 -18.18
C SER A 279 -26.73 -19.28 -16.92
N PHE A 280 -25.82 -19.32 -15.93
CA PHE A 280 -25.96 -18.60 -14.66
C PHE A 280 -24.97 -17.45 -14.50
N GLU A 281 -23.66 -17.69 -14.65
CA GLU A 281 -22.63 -16.71 -14.28
C GLU A 281 -22.73 -15.41 -15.09
N ARG A 282 -22.88 -15.52 -16.41
CA ARG A 282 -23.02 -14.35 -17.28
C ARG A 282 -24.28 -13.51 -16.92
N PRO A 283 -25.52 -14.07 -16.86
CA PRO A 283 -26.69 -13.35 -16.35
C PRO A 283 -26.55 -12.81 -14.92
N PHE A 284 -25.83 -13.52 -14.05
CA PHE A 284 -25.54 -13.08 -12.68
C PHE A 284 -24.64 -11.84 -12.64
N LEU A 285 -23.60 -11.79 -13.47
CA LEU A 285 -22.73 -10.63 -13.60
C LEU A 285 -23.45 -9.45 -14.29
N GLU A 286 -24.28 -9.73 -15.29
CA GLU A 286 -25.15 -8.73 -15.95
C GLU A 286 -26.09 -8.06 -14.93
N ARG A 287 -26.92 -8.83 -14.20
CA ARG A 287 -27.82 -8.28 -13.17
C ARG A 287 -27.08 -7.63 -12.00
N THR A 288 -25.91 -8.14 -11.61
CA THR A 288 -25.10 -7.51 -10.56
C THR A 288 -24.52 -6.16 -11.01
N SER A 289 -24.15 -6.05 -12.28
CA SER A 289 -23.69 -4.81 -12.90
C SER A 289 -24.80 -3.75 -12.93
N GLU A 290 -26.04 -4.15 -13.21
CA GLU A 290 -27.23 -3.27 -13.15
C GLU A 290 -27.55 -2.83 -11.71
N PHE A 291 -27.61 -3.78 -10.77
CA PHE A 291 -27.90 -3.54 -9.35
C PHE A 291 -26.94 -2.50 -8.75
N TYR A 292 -25.62 -2.72 -8.87
CA TYR A 292 -24.64 -1.81 -8.30
C TYR A 292 -24.49 -0.49 -9.06
N ALA A 293 -24.86 -0.42 -10.34
CA ALA A 293 -24.97 0.85 -11.05
C ALA A 293 -26.08 1.73 -10.45
N ALA A 294 -27.25 1.15 -10.18
CA ALA A 294 -28.37 1.84 -9.57
C ALA A 294 -28.09 2.23 -8.10
N GLU A 295 -27.54 1.31 -7.31
CA GLU A 295 -27.19 1.55 -5.91
C GLU A 295 -26.10 2.63 -5.78
N GLY A 296 -25.02 2.53 -6.57
CA GLY A 296 -23.92 3.49 -6.58
C GLY A 296 -24.38 4.91 -6.90
N MET A 297 -25.18 5.10 -7.96
CA MET A 297 -25.76 6.40 -8.30
C MET A 297 -26.68 6.95 -7.20
N THR A 298 -27.47 6.10 -6.55
CA THR A 298 -28.43 6.50 -5.52
C THR A 298 -27.72 6.94 -4.23
N TYR A 299 -26.82 6.11 -3.71
CA TYR A 299 -26.04 6.43 -2.51
C TYR A 299 -25.10 7.61 -2.72
N MET A 300 -24.52 7.79 -3.92
CA MET A 300 -23.69 8.96 -4.27
C MET A 300 -24.48 10.27 -4.38
N GLN A 301 -25.81 10.23 -4.35
CA GLN A 301 -26.69 11.41 -4.28
C GLN A 301 -27.25 11.65 -2.88
N GLN A 302 -27.53 10.58 -2.12
CA GLN A 302 -28.21 10.64 -0.82
C GLN A 302 -27.27 10.72 0.39
N SER A 303 -26.03 10.25 0.27
CA SER A 303 -25.09 10.09 1.39
C SER A 303 -23.80 10.87 1.17
N ASP A 304 -23.19 11.32 2.27
CA ASP A 304 -21.86 11.92 2.25
C ASP A 304 -20.78 10.88 1.89
N VAL A 305 -19.69 11.35 1.27
CA VAL A 305 -18.59 10.50 0.77
C VAL A 305 -17.99 9.55 1.83
N PRO A 306 -17.79 9.90 3.13
CA PRO A 306 -17.26 8.96 4.12
C PRO A 306 -18.16 7.73 4.30
N ASP A 307 -19.48 7.93 4.31
CA ASP A 307 -20.46 6.87 4.55
C ASP A 307 -20.78 6.10 3.27
N TYR A 308 -20.70 6.76 2.10
CA TYR A 308 -20.62 6.07 0.81
C TYR A 308 -19.44 5.08 0.76
N LEU A 309 -18.23 5.51 1.15
CA LEU A 309 -17.04 4.64 1.12
C LEU A 309 -17.17 3.46 2.09
N LYS A 310 -17.80 3.65 3.26
CA LYS A 310 -18.13 2.54 4.19
C LYS A 310 -19.13 1.56 3.58
N HIS A 311 -20.17 2.06 2.92
CA HIS A 311 -21.16 1.22 2.22
C HIS A 311 -20.50 0.35 1.15
N VAL A 312 -19.62 0.93 0.33
CA VAL A 312 -18.86 0.18 -0.68
C VAL A 312 -17.91 -0.84 -0.05
N GLU A 313 -17.26 -0.51 1.06
CA GLU A 313 -16.45 -1.46 1.83
C GLU A 313 -17.28 -2.64 2.36
N SER A 314 -18.50 -2.39 2.85
CA SER A 314 -19.46 -3.43 3.26
C SER A 314 -19.83 -4.32 2.08
N ARG A 315 -20.33 -3.75 0.97
CA ARG A 315 -20.74 -4.50 -0.22
C ARG A 315 -19.63 -5.38 -0.79
N LEU A 316 -18.39 -4.89 -0.84
CA LEU A 316 -17.25 -5.69 -1.32
C LEU A 316 -16.87 -6.84 -0.38
N ASN A 317 -17.12 -6.71 0.93
CA ASN A 317 -16.97 -7.81 1.89
C ASN A 317 -18.13 -8.82 1.79
N GLU A 318 -19.37 -8.34 1.67
CA GLU A 318 -20.57 -9.16 1.48
C GLU A 318 -20.46 -10.06 0.24
N GLU A 319 -20.03 -9.52 -0.92
CA GLU A 319 -19.79 -10.34 -2.12
C GLU A 319 -18.61 -11.30 -1.94
N GLN A 320 -17.55 -10.89 -1.23
CA GLN A 320 -16.41 -11.75 -0.96
C GLN A 320 -16.78 -12.94 -0.06
N ASP A 321 -17.74 -12.77 0.86
CA ASP A 321 -18.27 -13.84 1.71
C ASP A 321 -19.31 -14.68 0.97
N ARG A 322 -20.18 -14.07 0.16
CA ARG A 322 -21.11 -14.78 -0.75
C ARG A 322 -20.36 -15.78 -1.65
N CYS A 323 -19.21 -15.37 -2.18
CA CYS A 323 -18.29 -16.24 -2.94
C CYS A 323 -17.69 -17.41 -2.16
N LYS A 324 -17.69 -17.39 -0.82
CA LYS A 324 -17.22 -18.53 0.00
C LYS A 324 -18.34 -19.54 0.29
N ILE A 325 -19.60 -19.10 0.25
CA ILE A 325 -20.72 -19.87 0.80
C ILE A 325 -21.41 -20.72 -0.29
N TYR A 326 -21.66 -20.18 -1.49
CA TYR A 326 -22.44 -20.91 -2.52
C TYR A 326 -22.12 -20.64 -3.99
N LEU A 327 -21.31 -19.63 -4.35
CA LEU A 327 -20.89 -19.40 -5.75
C LEU A 327 -19.67 -20.25 -6.10
N ASP A 328 -19.42 -20.47 -7.40
CA ASP A 328 -18.19 -21.11 -7.85
C ASP A 328 -16.95 -20.21 -7.63
N SER A 329 -15.79 -20.86 -7.42
CA SER A 329 -14.49 -20.21 -7.24
C SER A 329 -14.06 -19.31 -8.41
N SER A 330 -14.49 -19.64 -9.63
CA SER A 330 -14.26 -18.86 -10.86
C SER A 330 -14.89 -17.47 -10.77
N THR A 331 -16.14 -17.39 -10.32
CA THR A 331 -16.97 -16.17 -10.24
C THR A 331 -16.42 -15.10 -9.31
N LYS A 332 -15.59 -15.46 -8.33
CA LYS A 332 -15.04 -14.52 -7.35
C LYS A 332 -14.30 -13.33 -7.98
N LYS A 333 -13.51 -13.57 -9.04
CA LYS A 333 -12.77 -12.49 -9.72
C LYS A 333 -13.69 -11.54 -10.51
N PRO A 334 -14.52 -12.02 -11.47
CA PRO A 334 -15.39 -11.12 -12.24
C PRO A 334 -16.48 -10.46 -11.38
N LEU A 335 -16.98 -11.10 -10.32
CA LEU A 335 -17.96 -10.50 -9.43
C LEU A 335 -17.40 -9.27 -8.69
N ILE A 336 -16.26 -9.43 -8.03
CA ILE A 336 -15.62 -8.35 -7.26
C ILE A 336 -15.19 -7.22 -8.22
N ALA A 337 -14.60 -7.54 -9.37
CA ALA A 337 -14.26 -6.54 -10.39
C ALA A 337 -15.49 -5.80 -10.96
N THR A 338 -16.67 -6.45 -11.00
CA THR A 338 -17.92 -5.81 -11.43
C THR A 338 -18.46 -4.85 -10.36
N ALA A 339 -18.44 -5.26 -9.08
CA ALA A 339 -18.82 -4.39 -7.97
C ALA A 339 -17.85 -3.20 -7.84
N GLU A 340 -16.54 -3.41 -7.94
CA GLU A 340 -15.52 -2.35 -7.94
C GLU A 340 -15.70 -1.37 -9.11
N ARG A 341 -16.02 -1.86 -10.31
CA ARG A 341 -16.31 -0.98 -11.47
C ARG A 341 -17.52 -0.08 -11.23
N GLN A 342 -18.61 -0.65 -10.72
CA GLN A 342 -19.86 0.08 -10.55
C GLN A 342 -19.81 1.04 -9.36
N LEU A 343 -19.30 0.60 -8.21
CA LEU A 343 -19.30 1.37 -6.97
C LEU A 343 -18.11 2.33 -6.82
N LEU A 344 -16.97 2.06 -7.47
CA LEU A 344 -15.78 2.91 -7.39
C LEU A 344 -15.41 3.54 -8.73
N GLU A 345 -15.08 2.73 -9.75
CA GLU A 345 -14.46 3.21 -11.00
C GLU A 345 -15.29 4.30 -11.69
N ARG A 346 -16.61 4.10 -11.80
CA ARG A 346 -17.56 5.09 -12.35
C ARG A 346 -17.76 6.36 -11.52
N HIS A 347 -17.34 6.35 -10.26
CA HIS A 347 -17.60 7.42 -9.28
C HIS A 347 -16.33 8.12 -8.76
N ILE A 348 -15.13 7.77 -9.25
CA ILE A 348 -13.83 8.35 -8.83
C ILE A 348 -13.87 9.88 -8.78
N SER A 349 -14.33 10.56 -9.84
CA SER A 349 -14.41 12.03 -9.88
C SER A 349 -15.39 12.56 -8.84
N ALA A 350 -16.63 12.07 -8.81
CA ALA A 350 -17.65 12.50 -7.84
C ALA A 350 -17.21 12.32 -6.38
N ILE A 351 -16.50 11.23 -6.06
CA ILE A 351 -15.91 10.98 -4.74
C ILE A 351 -14.86 12.05 -4.39
N LEU A 352 -13.96 12.38 -5.32
CA LEU A 352 -12.91 13.37 -5.11
C LEU A 352 -13.46 14.80 -5.04
N ASP A 353 -14.26 15.20 -6.04
CA ASP A 353 -14.76 16.56 -6.22
C ASP A 353 -15.69 17.00 -5.07
N LYS A 354 -16.54 16.08 -4.58
CA LYS A 354 -17.40 16.34 -3.40
C LYS A 354 -16.66 16.17 -2.08
N GLY A 355 -15.93 15.06 -1.93
CA GLY A 355 -15.52 14.57 -0.62
C GLY A 355 -14.09 14.92 -0.20
N PHE A 356 -13.14 15.00 -1.13
CA PHE A 356 -11.72 15.01 -0.77
C PHE A 356 -11.31 16.28 0.01
N MET A 357 -11.79 17.44 -0.41
CA MET A 357 -11.58 18.70 0.32
C MET A 357 -12.11 18.62 1.77
N MET A 358 -13.28 18.01 1.98
CA MET A 358 -13.89 17.85 3.29
C MET A 358 -13.13 16.85 4.17
N LEU A 359 -12.70 15.72 3.61
CA LEU A 359 -11.92 14.70 4.32
C LEU A 359 -10.58 15.26 4.83
N MET A 360 -9.87 16.03 3.98
CA MET A 360 -8.60 16.66 4.32
C MET A 360 -8.79 17.78 5.36
N ASN A 361 -9.73 18.72 5.15
CA ASN A 361 -10.01 19.81 6.10
C ASN A 361 -10.49 19.26 7.47
N GLY A 362 -11.30 18.21 7.45
CA GLY A 362 -11.81 17.54 8.65
C GLY A 362 -10.82 16.58 9.31
N HIS A 363 -9.58 16.45 8.80
CA HIS A 363 -8.52 15.58 9.32
C HIS A 363 -8.99 14.11 9.52
N ARG A 364 -9.85 13.61 8.62
CA ARG A 364 -10.54 12.30 8.79
C ARG A 364 -9.66 11.12 8.35
N ILE A 365 -8.60 10.84 9.12
CA ILE A 365 -7.56 9.83 8.85
C ILE A 365 -8.14 8.47 8.41
N GLU A 366 -9.05 7.86 9.17
CA GLU A 366 -9.58 6.52 8.82
C GLU A 366 -10.41 6.52 7.51
N ASP A 367 -11.02 7.64 7.14
CA ASP A 367 -11.76 7.76 5.88
C ASP A 367 -10.82 8.10 4.69
N LEU A 368 -9.73 8.85 4.93
CA LEU A 368 -8.62 9.07 4.00
C LEU A 368 -7.83 7.78 3.71
N LYS A 369 -7.71 6.90 4.72
CA LYS A 369 -7.15 5.56 4.63
C LYS A 369 -8.09 4.62 3.86
N ARG A 370 -9.41 4.71 4.06
CA ARG A 370 -10.40 3.94 3.29
C ARG A 370 -10.42 4.33 1.81
N ILE A 371 -10.41 5.62 1.47
CA ILE A 371 -10.34 6.05 0.05
C ILE A 371 -9.03 5.58 -0.61
N TYR A 372 -7.89 5.63 0.09
CA TYR A 372 -6.62 5.08 -0.42
C TYR A 372 -6.70 3.57 -0.67
N SER A 373 -7.19 2.80 0.30
CA SER A 373 -7.37 1.34 0.19
C SER A 373 -8.34 0.94 -0.94
N LEU A 374 -9.44 1.67 -1.13
CA LEU A 374 -10.41 1.40 -2.20
C LEU A 374 -9.86 1.84 -3.57
N PHE A 375 -9.18 2.99 -3.66
CA PHE A 375 -8.60 3.48 -4.93
C PHE A 375 -7.41 2.65 -5.39
N LEU A 376 -6.68 2.00 -4.47
CA LEU A 376 -5.66 1.00 -4.81
C LEU A 376 -6.24 -0.19 -5.58
N ARG A 377 -7.46 -0.65 -5.24
CA ARG A 377 -8.12 -1.80 -5.90
C ARG A 377 -8.44 -1.50 -7.37
N VAL A 378 -8.92 -0.29 -7.66
CA VAL A 378 -9.24 0.21 -9.02
C VAL A 378 -8.09 0.97 -9.70
N ASN A 379 -6.87 0.89 -9.18
CA ASN A 379 -5.66 1.59 -9.69
C ASN A 379 -5.79 3.13 -9.82
N ALA A 380 -6.74 3.76 -9.11
CA ALA A 380 -7.07 5.19 -9.20
C ALA A 380 -6.14 6.13 -8.40
N LEU A 381 -4.99 5.64 -7.93
CA LEU A 381 -4.05 6.41 -7.09
C LEU A 381 -3.42 7.61 -7.79
N GLU A 382 -3.45 7.69 -9.12
CA GLU A 382 -3.06 8.88 -9.87
C GLU A 382 -4.08 10.02 -9.66
N SER A 383 -5.38 9.75 -9.82
CA SER A 383 -6.44 10.73 -9.57
C SER A 383 -6.44 11.25 -8.12
N LEU A 384 -6.17 10.35 -7.15
CA LEU A 384 -6.06 10.73 -5.74
C LEU A 384 -4.82 11.63 -5.46
N ARG A 385 -3.69 11.39 -6.15
CA ARG A 385 -2.52 12.30 -6.09
C ARG A 385 -2.81 13.65 -6.74
N GLN A 386 -3.52 13.68 -7.86
CA GLN A 386 -3.93 14.94 -8.50
C GLN A 386 -4.86 15.76 -7.60
N ALA A 387 -5.84 15.12 -6.95
CA ALA A 387 -6.68 15.76 -5.93
C ALA A 387 -5.87 16.30 -4.74
N LEU A 388 -4.88 15.55 -4.25
CA LEU A 388 -3.97 16.01 -3.19
C LEU A 388 -3.14 17.22 -3.62
N SER A 389 -2.56 17.21 -4.83
CA SER A 389 -1.81 18.35 -5.36
C SER A 389 -2.68 19.61 -5.47
N MET A 390 -3.92 19.46 -5.98
CA MET A 390 -4.89 20.56 -6.06
C MET A 390 -5.30 21.08 -4.68
N TYR A 391 -5.53 20.19 -3.70
CA TYR A 391 -5.81 20.57 -2.30
C TYR A 391 -4.65 21.38 -1.70
N ILE A 392 -3.41 20.88 -1.78
CA ILE A 392 -2.23 21.54 -1.21
C ILE A 392 -2.04 22.93 -1.81
N ARG A 393 -2.16 23.03 -3.15
CA ARG A 393 -2.05 24.31 -3.88
C ARG A 393 -3.15 25.29 -3.46
N ARG A 394 -4.42 24.86 -3.42
CA ARG A 394 -5.57 25.72 -3.12
C ARG A 394 -5.59 26.17 -1.66
N THR A 395 -5.48 25.25 -0.72
CA THR A 395 -5.49 25.55 0.73
C THR A 395 -4.25 26.36 1.12
N GLY A 396 -3.07 25.97 0.62
CA GLY A 396 -1.84 26.69 0.87
C GLY A 396 -1.82 28.11 0.26
N GLN A 397 -2.37 28.31 -0.94
CA GLN A 397 -2.44 29.65 -1.55
C GLN A 397 -3.22 30.62 -0.67
N GLY A 398 -4.26 30.15 0.03
CA GLY A 398 -4.98 30.93 1.04
C GLY A 398 -4.17 31.29 2.29
N ILE A 399 -3.05 30.60 2.56
CA ILE A 399 -2.10 30.94 3.64
C ILE A 399 -1.05 31.94 3.14
N VAL A 400 -0.51 31.74 1.92
CA VAL A 400 0.64 32.51 1.40
C VAL A 400 0.27 33.88 0.82
N MET A 401 -0.99 34.06 0.40
CA MET A 401 -1.50 35.30 -0.21
C MET A 401 -2.33 36.18 0.73
N ASP A 402 -2.47 35.80 2.00
CA ASP A 402 -3.24 36.54 3.00
C ASP A 402 -2.34 37.55 3.71
N GLU A 403 -2.19 38.75 3.13
CA GLU A 403 -1.25 39.76 3.61
C GLU A 403 -1.55 40.27 5.03
N GLU A 404 -2.80 40.15 5.50
CA GLU A 404 -3.18 40.47 6.88
C GLU A 404 -2.55 39.48 7.89
N LYS A 405 -2.27 38.24 7.45
CA LYS A 405 -1.71 37.15 8.25
C LYS A 405 -0.23 36.86 7.98
N ASP A 406 0.50 37.78 7.32
CA ASP A 406 1.95 37.68 7.05
C ASP A 406 2.79 37.33 8.29
N LYS A 407 2.34 37.70 9.50
CA LYS A 407 3.00 37.38 10.78
C LYS A 407 2.92 35.89 11.12
N ASP A 408 1.79 35.26 10.83
CA ASP A 408 1.44 33.91 11.26
C ASP A 408 1.66 32.88 10.14
N MET A 409 1.77 33.34 8.88
CA MET A 409 2.01 32.54 7.67
C MET A 409 3.07 31.45 7.86
N VAL A 410 4.20 31.74 8.51
CA VAL A 410 5.27 30.74 8.73
C VAL A 410 4.81 29.65 9.70
N SER A 411 4.12 30.00 10.80
CA SER A 411 3.53 29.04 11.74
C SER A 411 2.48 28.17 11.05
N SER A 412 1.56 28.79 10.30
CA SER A 412 0.51 28.10 9.55
C SER A 412 1.08 27.15 8.48
N LEU A 413 2.19 27.50 7.83
CA LEU A 413 2.91 26.61 6.92
C LEU A 413 3.62 25.45 7.64
N LEU A 414 4.08 25.63 8.88
CA LEU A 414 4.64 24.52 9.67
C LEU A 414 3.55 23.53 10.10
N GLU A 415 2.41 24.05 10.58
CA GLU A 415 1.24 23.27 10.99
C GLU A 415 0.61 22.53 9.79
N PHE A 416 0.41 23.22 8.66
CA PHE A 416 -0.11 22.62 7.44
C PHE A 416 0.80 21.52 6.90
N LYS A 417 2.13 21.72 6.92
CA LYS A 417 3.10 20.68 6.53
C LYS A 417 3.04 19.46 7.46
N ALA A 418 2.94 19.67 8.77
CA ALA A 418 2.83 18.58 9.74
C ALA A 418 1.53 17.76 9.56
N CYS A 419 0.41 18.43 9.27
CA CYS A 419 -0.86 17.77 8.92
C CYS A 419 -0.72 16.89 7.66
N LEU A 420 -0.12 17.43 6.59
CA LEU A 420 0.13 16.68 5.35
C LEU A 420 1.04 15.45 5.57
N ASP A 421 2.04 15.58 6.43
CA ASP A 421 2.93 14.47 6.78
C ASP A 421 2.19 13.37 7.57
N LEU A 422 1.39 13.74 8.59
CA LEU A 422 0.57 12.78 9.34
C LEU A 422 -0.40 12.00 8.42
N ILE A 423 -1.09 12.71 7.51
CA ILE A 423 -1.99 12.07 6.54
C ILE A 423 -1.20 11.13 5.60
N TRP A 424 -0.02 11.52 5.14
CA TRP A 424 0.84 10.65 4.32
C TRP A 424 1.32 9.40 5.06
N GLU A 425 1.65 9.52 6.34
CA GLU A 425 2.09 8.39 7.16
C GLU A 425 0.95 7.43 7.51
N GLU A 426 -0.17 7.94 8.03
CA GLU A 426 -1.26 7.13 8.61
C GLU A 426 -2.31 6.72 7.57
N SER A 427 -2.62 7.58 6.59
CA SER A 427 -3.67 7.31 5.59
C SER A 427 -3.12 6.71 4.30
N PHE A 428 -1.98 7.21 3.81
CA PHE A 428 -1.41 6.81 2.51
C PHE A 428 -0.24 5.82 2.64
N SER A 429 -0.10 5.16 3.79
CA SER A 429 0.86 4.07 4.04
C SER A 429 2.31 4.41 3.67
N LYS A 430 2.74 5.67 3.85
CA LYS A 430 4.08 6.19 3.45
C LYS A 430 4.41 5.99 1.97
N ASN A 431 3.41 6.00 1.08
CA ASN A 431 3.61 5.82 -0.35
C ASN A 431 4.49 6.94 -0.97
N GLU A 432 5.60 6.57 -1.60
CA GLU A 432 6.57 7.52 -2.17
C GLU A 432 5.98 8.43 -3.25
N GLY A 433 5.03 7.95 -4.06
CA GLY A 433 4.35 8.77 -5.06
C GLY A 433 3.57 9.93 -4.43
N PHE A 434 3.00 9.71 -3.24
CA PHE A 434 2.34 10.77 -2.46
C PHE A 434 3.36 11.70 -1.80
N CYS A 435 4.49 11.16 -1.31
CA CYS A 435 5.59 11.96 -0.76
C CYS A 435 6.15 12.97 -1.78
N ILE A 436 6.37 12.53 -3.03
CA ILE A 436 6.79 13.38 -4.15
C ILE A 436 5.69 14.42 -4.48
N THR A 437 4.44 13.98 -4.62
CA THR A 437 3.30 14.87 -4.90
C THR A 437 3.16 15.99 -3.86
N ILE A 438 3.38 15.68 -2.57
CA ILE A 438 3.38 16.67 -1.49
C ILE A 438 4.55 17.65 -1.69
N LYS A 439 5.78 17.17 -1.88
CA LYS A 439 6.98 18.02 -2.09
C LYS A 439 6.79 18.98 -3.26
N ASP A 440 6.37 18.49 -4.42
CA ASP A 440 6.22 19.28 -5.66
C ASP A 440 5.11 20.34 -5.54
N ALA A 441 4.02 20.02 -4.85
CA ALA A 441 2.95 20.97 -4.55
C ALA A 441 3.38 22.01 -3.50
N TYR A 442 4.20 21.61 -2.51
CA TYR A 442 4.71 22.49 -1.45
C TYR A 442 5.80 23.46 -1.93
N GLU A 443 6.68 23.02 -2.83
CA GLU A 443 7.68 23.90 -3.46
C GLU A 443 7.01 24.97 -4.32
N HIS A 444 6.05 24.56 -5.17
CA HIS A 444 5.26 25.50 -5.96
C HIS A 444 4.50 26.49 -5.08
N LEU A 445 3.95 26.04 -3.95
CA LEU A 445 3.26 26.88 -2.97
C LEU A 445 4.19 27.95 -2.38
N ILE A 446 5.34 27.55 -1.85
CA ILE A 446 6.28 28.46 -1.16
C ILE A 446 6.85 29.51 -2.10
N ASN A 447 7.00 29.21 -3.39
CA ASN A 447 7.54 30.17 -4.37
C ASN A 447 6.45 30.97 -5.13
N LEU A 448 5.16 30.80 -4.78
CA LEU A 448 4.05 31.45 -5.47
C LEU A 448 4.02 32.98 -5.26
N ARG A 449 4.41 33.46 -4.07
CA ARG A 449 4.60 34.89 -3.76
C ARG A 449 6.09 35.17 -3.71
N GLN A 450 6.62 35.85 -4.73
CA GLN A 450 8.05 36.06 -4.88
C GLN A 450 8.67 36.74 -3.64
N ASN A 451 9.79 36.20 -3.16
CA ASN A 451 10.67 36.74 -2.11
C ASN A 451 10.07 36.90 -0.69
N HIS A 452 8.78 37.15 -0.53
CA HIS A 452 8.14 37.34 0.80
C HIS A 452 8.33 36.15 1.75
N PRO A 453 8.14 34.87 1.34
CA PRO A 453 8.38 33.74 2.23
C PRO A 453 9.84 33.60 2.67
N ALA A 454 10.81 34.00 1.84
CA ALA A 454 12.22 34.05 2.22
C ALA A 454 12.50 35.11 3.31
N GLU A 455 11.90 36.30 3.18
CA GLU A 455 11.98 37.35 4.20
C GLU A 455 11.26 36.95 5.49
N LEU A 456 10.03 36.42 5.40
CA LEU A 456 9.21 36.06 6.56
C LEU A 456 9.81 34.88 7.34
N ILE A 457 10.40 33.89 6.67
CA ILE A 457 11.12 32.79 7.34
C ILE A 457 12.40 33.30 8.02
N ALA A 458 13.13 34.25 7.43
CA ALA A 458 14.27 34.91 8.10
C ALA A 458 13.83 35.71 9.34
N LYS A 459 12.72 36.46 9.26
CA LYS A 459 12.12 37.18 10.41
C LYS A 459 11.64 36.25 11.51
N PHE A 460 11.03 35.11 11.16
CA PHE A 460 10.56 34.11 12.13
C PHE A 460 11.72 33.53 12.95
N LEU A 461 12.83 33.19 12.28
CA LEU A 461 14.06 32.74 12.95
C LEU A 461 14.67 33.83 13.84
N ASP A 462 14.71 35.09 13.39
CA ASP A 462 15.14 36.22 14.22
C ASP A 462 14.25 36.40 15.47
N GLY A 463 12.94 36.17 15.35
CA GLY A 463 12.02 36.15 16.49
C GLY A 463 12.35 35.05 17.51
N LYS A 464 12.60 33.81 17.04
CA LYS A 464 12.91 32.66 17.89
C LYS A 464 14.30 32.73 18.54
N LEU A 465 15.29 33.34 17.88
CA LEU A 465 16.68 33.43 18.34
C LEU A 465 16.96 34.64 19.26
N ARG A 466 15.94 35.40 19.71
CA ARG A 466 16.11 36.58 20.57
C ARG A 466 15.96 36.30 22.06
N ALA A 467 16.74 37.00 22.89
CA ALA A 467 16.80 36.91 24.36
C ALA A 467 15.48 37.18 25.13
N GLY A 468 14.39 37.51 24.43
CA GLY A 468 13.05 37.61 25.00
C GLY A 468 12.31 36.27 25.09
N ASN A 469 12.72 35.22 24.36
CA ASN A 469 11.99 33.96 24.24
C ASN A 469 12.16 33.02 25.45
N LYS A 470 12.03 33.54 26.68
CA LYS A 470 12.37 32.88 27.96
C LYS A 470 11.43 31.74 28.39
N GLY A 471 10.58 31.24 27.50
CA GLY A 471 9.58 30.19 27.80
C GLY A 471 9.67 28.95 26.91
N THR A 472 10.64 28.88 26.00
CA THR A 472 10.89 27.71 25.13
C THR A 472 12.16 26.99 25.61
N SER A 473 12.14 25.66 25.69
CA SER A 473 13.35 24.88 26.02
C SER A 473 14.35 24.88 24.85
N GLU A 474 15.61 24.53 25.11
CA GLU A 474 16.61 24.43 24.03
C GLU A 474 16.28 23.30 23.04
N GLU A 475 15.65 22.22 23.51
CA GLU A 475 15.16 21.09 22.70
C GLU A 475 13.96 21.49 21.82
N GLU A 476 12.99 22.21 22.37
CA GLU A 476 11.85 22.78 21.62
C GLU A 476 12.31 23.81 20.58
N LEU A 477 13.33 24.61 20.92
CA LEU A 477 13.93 25.57 20.00
C LEU A 477 14.61 24.85 18.84
N GLU A 478 15.52 23.91 19.12
CA GLU A 478 16.22 23.13 18.09
C GLU A 478 15.24 22.37 17.18
N GLY A 479 14.23 21.70 17.75
CA GLY A 479 13.16 21.05 16.99
C GLY A 479 12.29 22.03 16.18
N THR A 480 12.19 23.29 16.60
CA THR A 480 11.58 24.37 15.79
C THR A 480 12.48 24.79 14.63
N LEU A 481 13.80 24.92 14.86
CA LEU A 481 14.76 25.27 13.80
C LEU A 481 14.77 24.21 12.69
N GLU A 482 14.73 22.93 13.04
CA GLU A 482 14.68 21.84 12.05
C GLU A 482 13.40 21.83 11.22
N LYS A 483 12.24 22.07 11.85
CA LYS A 483 10.96 22.25 11.14
C LYS A 483 11.00 23.44 10.17
N VAL A 484 11.60 24.56 10.56
CA VAL A 484 11.79 25.72 9.67
C VAL A 484 12.75 25.40 8.51
N LEU A 485 13.77 24.57 8.73
CA LEU A 485 14.69 24.15 7.67
C LEU A 485 14.03 23.26 6.61
N VAL A 486 12.98 22.50 6.98
CA VAL A 486 12.13 21.81 5.99
C VAL A 486 11.44 22.82 5.06
N LEU A 487 10.96 23.96 5.57
CA LEU A 487 10.45 25.04 4.70
C LEU A 487 11.57 25.66 3.85
N PHE A 488 12.72 25.95 4.45
CA PHE A 488 13.87 26.59 3.77
C PHE A 488 14.38 25.79 2.56
N ARG A 489 14.32 24.45 2.60
CA ARG A 489 14.67 23.58 1.48
C ARG A 489 13.89 23.91 0.20
N PHE A 490 12.61 24.24 0.34
CA PHE A 490 11.69 24.55 -0.75
C PHE A 490 11.81 26.01 -1.27
N ILE A 491 12.56 26.89 -0.62
CA ILE A 491 12.69 28.30 -1.05
C ILE A 491 13.66 28.41 -2.22
N GLN A 492 13.27 29.09 -3.30
CA GLN A 492 14.17 29.41 -4.41
C GLN A 492 15.01 30.68 -4.13
N GLY A 493 14.40 31.73 -3.54
CA GLY A 493 15.07 32.99 -3.14
C GLY A 493 15.97 32.89 -1.89
N LYS A 494 16.95 31.97 -1.89
CA LYS A 494 17.85 31.74 -0.75
C LYS A 494 18.85 32.88 -0.51
N ASP A 495 19.14 33.67 -1.53
CA ASP A 495 19.93 34.90 -1.48
C ASP A 495 19.19 36.03 -0.75
N VAL A 496 17.87 36.17 -0.98
CA VAL A 496 16.99 37.06 -0.22
C VAL A 496 16.99 36.64 1.25
N PHE A 497 16.84 35.34 1.53
CA PHE A 497 16.98 34.82 2.89
C PHE A 497 18.35 35.17 3.51
N GLU A 498 19.47 34.99 2.79
CA GLU A 498 20.81 35.40 3.29
C GLU A 498 20.83 36.88 3.67
N ALA A 499 20.30 37.76 2.80
CA ALA A 499 20.30 39.20 3.02
C ALA A 499 19.53 39.61 4.28
N PHE A 500 18.33 39.06 4.49
CA PHE A 500 17.52 39.33 5.68
C PHE A 500 18.14 38.69 6.94
N TYR A 501 18.49 37.40 6.89
CA TYR A 501 19.06 36.68 8.03
C TYR A 501 20.36 37.34 8.52
N LYS A 502 21.27 37.71 7.62
CA LYS A 502 22.53 38.39 7.91
C LYS A 502 22.32 39.78 8.53
N LYS A 503 21.37 40.56 8.00
CA LYS A 503 21.01 41.90 8.51
C LYS A 503 20.53 41.83 9.96
N ASP A 504 19.69 40.86 10.29
CA ASP A 504 19.10 40.76 11.63
C ASP A 504 19.99 39.99 12.61
N LEU A 505 20.79 39.00 12.16
CA LEU A 505 21.91 38.42 12.92
C LEU A 505 22.91 39.51 13.36
N ALA A 506 23.27 40.44 12.46
CA ALA A 506 24.19 41.52 12.80
C ALA A 506 23.67 42.39 13.96
N LYS A 507 22.36 42.64 14.04
CA LYS A 507 21.72 43.34 15.15
C LYS A 507 21.73 42.51 16.43
N ARG A 508 21.46 41.19 16.35
CA ARG A 508 21.48 40.31 17.52
C ARG A 508 22.89 40.25 18.15
N LEU A 509 23.93 40.12 17.32
CA LEU A 509 25.32 40.12 17.74
C LEU A 509 25.77 41.46 18.33
N LEU A 510 25.59 42.58 17.62
CA LEU A 510 26.12 43.89 18.05
C LEU A 510 25.37 44.52 19.23
N LEU A 511 24.12 44.10 19.49
CA LEU A 511 23.32 44.62 20.60
C LEU A 511 23.19 43.61 21.76
N GLY A 512 23.86 42.45 21.70
CA GLY A 512 23.78 41.41 22.73
C GLY A 512 22.39 40.81 22.92
N LYS A 513 21.61 40.66 21.83
CA LYS A 513 20.18 40.29 21.86
C LYS A 513 19.87 38.84 21.45
N SER A 514 20.88 38.01 21.18
CA SER A 514 20.72 36.57 20.94
C SER A 514 20.26 35.82 22.20
N ALA A 515 19.43 34.78 22.04
CA ALA A 515 18.96 33.94 23.15
C ALA A 515 20.06 33.02 23.72
N SER A 516 20.81 32.36 22.82
CA SER A 516 21.97 31.53 23.14
C SER A 516 22.98 31.64 21.99
N ILE A 517 24.27 31.68 22.32
CA ILE A 517 25.34 31.69 21.30
C ILE A 517 25.40 30.35 20.57
N ASP A 518 25.12 29.26 21.27
CA ASP A 518 25.22 27.91 20.72
C ASP A 518 24.02 27.57 19.84
N ALA A 519 22.83 28.13 20.12
CA ALA A 519 21.68 28.07 19.21
C ALA A 519 21.94 28.80 17.86
N GLU A 520 22.62 29.95 17.90
CA GLU A 520 23.00 30.68 16.68
C GLU A 520 24.08 29.91 15.88
N LYS A 521 25.04 29.28 16.57
CA LYS A 521 26.05 28.40 15.96
C LYS A 521 25.42 27.12 15.39
N SER A 522 24.44 26.52 16.06
CA SER A 522 23.61 25.42 15.54
C SER A 522 22.93 25.82 14.23
N MET A 523 22.21 26.95 14.23
CA MET A 523 21.47 27.40 13.05
C MET A 523 22.39 27.65 11.84
N ILE A 524 23.56 28.26 12.04
CA ILE A 524 24.56 28.43 10.96
C ILE A 524 25.10 27.07 10.50
N SER A 525 25.37 26.13 11.42
CA SER A 525 25.81 24.78 11.08
C SER A 525 24.77 24.04 10.22
N LYS A 526 23.48 24.13 10.57
CA LYS A 526 22.40 23.53 9.75
C LYS A 526 22.28 24.22 8.37
N LEU A 527 22.34 25.56 8.29
CA LEU A 527 22.38 26.28 6.99
C LEU A 527 23.59 25.89 6.12
N LYS A 528 24.74 25.55 6.74
CA LYS A 528 25.94 25.08 6.06
C LYS A 528 25.78 23.68 5.46
N ILE A 529 24.96 22.83 6.07
CA ILE A 529 24.58 21.52 5.51
C ILE A 529 23.67 21.72 4.29
N GLU A 530 22.68 22.62 4.38
CA GLU A 530 21.68 22.83 3.32
C GLU A 530 22.20 23.61 2.10
N CYS A 531 23.18 24.50 2.26
CA CYS A 531 23.65 25.42 1.20
C CYS A 531 25.17 25.50 1.05
N GLY A 532 25.92 24.68 1.78
CA GLY A 532 27.38 24.64 1.72
C GLY A 532 28.08 25.80 2.43
N SER A 533 29.41 25.72 2.48
CA SER A 533 30.28 26.69 3.17
C SER A 533 30.32 28.06 2.50
N GLN A 534 30.08 28.17 1.19
CA GLN A 534 30.11 29.45 0.48
C GLN A 534 28.97 30.39 0.94
N PHE A 535 27.79 29.83 1.20
CA PHE A 535 26.62 30.54 1.72
C PHE A 535 26.85 31.08 3.13
N THR A 536 27.40 30.23 4.01
CA THR A 536 27.60 30.53 5.44
C THR A 536 28.88 31.30 5.76
N ASN A 537 29.86 31.37 4.85
CA ASN A 537 31.17 32.01 5.06
C ASN A 537 31.08 33.42 5.67
N LYS A 538 30.14 34.27 5.21
CA LYS A 538 29.94 35.62 5.74
C LYS A 538 29.42 35.59 7.19
N LEU A 539 28.46 34.71 7.48
CA LEU A 539 27.87 34.55 8.81
C LEU A 539 28.89 33.99 9.82
N GLU A 540 29.70 33.01 9.39
CA GLU A 540 30.84 32.50 10.17
C GLU A 540 31.92 33.57 10.39
N GLY A 541 32.14 34.44 9.40
CA GLY A 541 33.03 35.60 9.50
C GLY A 541 32.56 36.61 10.55
N MET A 542 31.25 36.89 10.62
CA MET A 542 30.67 37.77 11.63
C MET A 542 30.88 37.25 13.06
N PHE A 543 30.76 35.93 13.29
CA PHE A 543 31.09 35.33 14.59
C PHE A 543 32.57 35.48 14.95
N LYS A 544 33.47 35.22 14.00
CA LYS A 544 34.93 35.38 14.20
C LYS A 544 35.32 36.83 14.49
N ASP A 545 34.70 37.81 13.82
CA ASP A 545 34.91 39.23 14.11
C ASP A 545 34.47 39.60 15.54
N ILE A 546 33.36 39.03 16.05
CA ILE A 546 32.88 39.26 17.43
C ILE A 546 33.80 38.60 18.47
N GLU A 547 34.26 37.37 18.22
CA GLU A 547 35.19 36.66 19.10
C GLU A 547 36.55 37.38 19.16
N LEU A 548 37.15 37.67 17.99
CA LEU A 548 38.40 38.44 17.88
C LEU A 548 38.28 39.87 18.45
N SER A 549 37.10 40.50 18.35
CA SER A 549 36.86 41.81 18.99
C SER A 549 37.04 41.75 20.51
N LYS A 550 36.66 40.65 21.18
CA LYS A 550 36.84 40.52 22.64
C LYS A 550 38.33 40.49 22.99
N GLU A 551 39.10 39.65 22.30
CA GLU A 551 40.56 39.56 22.43
C GLU A 551 41.24 40.92 22.18
N ILE A 552 40.81 41.66 21.15
CA ILE A 552 41.31 43.01 20.85
C ILE A 552 41.00 43.99 21.98
N ASN A 553 39.80 43.97 22.57
CA ASN A 553 39.43 44.85 23.69
C ASN A 553 40.22 44.52 24.96
N GLU A 554 40.40 43.25 25.29
CA GLU A 554 41.23 42.83 26.43
C GLU A 554 42.69 43.25 26.24
N SER A 555 43.24 43.00 25.05
CA SER A 555 44.59 43.39 24.67
C SER A 555 44.77 44.92 24.56
N PHE A 556 43.69 45.68 24.33
CA PHE A 556 43.67 47.13 24.39
C PHE A 556 43.68 47.63 25.84
N LYS A 557 42.78 47.13 26.70
CA LYS A 557 42.72 47.50 28.14
C LYS A 557 44.05 47.22 28.87
N GLN A 558 44.78 46.18 28.45
CA GLN A 558 46.12 45.86 28.98
C GLN A 558 47.26 46.69 28.39
N SER A 559 47.03 47.46 27.31
CA SER A 559 48.08 48.23 26.62
C SER A 559 48.66 49.38 27.47
N SER A 560 49.82 49.90 27.07
CA SER A 560 50.38 51.13 27.69
C SER A 560 49.60 52.37 27.22
N GLN A 561 49.14 52.41 25.97
CA GLN A 561 48.31 53.48 25.43
C GLN A 561 47.04 53.65 26.26
N ALA A 562 46.29 52.57 26.51
CA ALA A 562 45.07 52.61 27.30
C ALA A 562 45.33 53.10 28.74
N ARG A 563 46.37 52.57 29.39
CA ARG A 563 46.71 52.89 30.79
C ARG A 563 47.31 54.29 31.02
N THR A 564 47.64 55.03 29.97
CA THR A 564 48.30 56.36 30.10
C THR A 564 47.63 57.50 29.35
N LYS A 565 46.83 57.22 28.30
CA LYS A 565 46.22 58.27 27.46
C LYS A 565 44.68 58.40 27.61
N LEU A 566 43.98 57.40 28.15
CA LEU A 566 42.51 57.41 28.14
C LEU A 566 41.88 58.42 29.12
N PRO A 567 40.78 59.07 28.74
CA PRO A 567 39.96 59.85 29.67
C PRO A 567 39.42 59.00 30.82
N SER A 568 39.37 59.57 32.02
CA SER A 568 38.73 58.94 33.18
C SER A 568 37.21 58.98 33.08
N GLY A 569 36.54 57.98 33.66
CA GLY A 569 35.07 57.91 33.75
C GLY A 569 34.34 57.32 32.53
N ILE A 570 35.04 57.01 31.43
CA ILE A 570 34.44 56.40 30.23
C ILE A 570 34.99 54.97 30.05
N GLU A 571 34.11 53.98 30.05
CA GLU A 571 34.41 52.65 29.51
C GLU A 571 33.80 52.50 28.11
N MET A 572 34.63 52.17 27.12
CA MET A 572 34.19 51.88 25.76
C MET A 572 34.76 50.53 25.30
N SER A 573 33.88 49.70 24.74
CA SER A 573 34.21 48.45 24.05
C SER A 573 34.04 48.65 22.55
N VAL A 574 34.97 48.14 21.74
CA VAL A 574 35.02 48.36 20.29
C VAL A 574 34.86 47.05 19.54
N HIS A 575 33.80 46.93 18.73
CA HIS A 575 33.68 45.82 17.78
C HIS A 575 34.36 46.17 16.45
N VAL A 576 35.36 45.39 16.06
CA VAL A 576 36.14 45.58 14.83
C VAL A 576 35.60 44.60 13.78
N LEU A 577 34.96 45.14 12.73
CA LEU A 577 34.14 44.38 11.80
C LEU A 577 34.77 44.31 10.39
N THR A 578 34.78 43.14 9.77
CA THR A 578 35.32 42.93 8.43
C THR A 578 34.29 43.33 7.36
N THR A 579 34.54 44.42 6.63
CA THR A 579 33.57 45.05 5.70
C THR A 579 32.93 44.11 4.66
N GLY A 580 33.60 43.03 4.28
CA GLY A 580 33.08 42.04 3.32
C GLY A 580 32.12 40.98 3.89
N TYR A 581 32.01 40.87 5.23
CA TYR A 581 31.14 39.88 5.89
C TYR A 581 29.85 40.50 6.42
N TRP A 582 29.92 41.73 6.94
CA TRP A 582 28.79 42.42 7.55
C TRP A 582 27.89 43.10 6.50
N PRO A 583 26.64 43.46 6.85
CA PRO A 583 25.83 44.35 6.03
C PRO A 583 26.53 45.68 5.73
N THR A 584 26.20 46.30 4.59
CA THR A 584 26.65 47.66 4.29
C THR A 584 25.85 48.66 5.11
N TYR A 585 26.52 49.51 5.87
CA TYR A 585 25.91 50.58 6.66
C TYR A 585 26.24 51.94 6.07
N PRO A 586 25.25 52.83 5.86
CA PRO A 586 25.53 54.18 5.43
C PRO A 586 26.29 54.93 6.54
N PRO A 587 27.38 55.65 6.23
CA PRO A 587 28.03 56.50 7.20
C PRO A 587 27.06 57.60 7.65
N MET A 588 27.13 57.96 8.93
CA MET A 588 26.34 59.03 9.52
C MET A 588 27.28 59.97 10.26
N ASP A 589 27.27 61.25 9.87
CA ASP A 589 28.02 62.28 10.56
C ASP A 589 27.33 62.58 11.91
N VAL A 590 28.03 62.23 12.99
CA VAL A 590 27.59 62.45 14.37
C VAL A 590 28.63 63.32 15.05
N ARG A 591 28.18 64.39 15.72
CA ARG A 591 29.05 65.17 16.61
C ARG A 591 29.23 64.40 17.91
N LEU A 592 30.38 63.74 18.05
CA LEU A 592 30.77 63.08 19.29
C LEU A 592 31.44 64.09 20.25
N PRO A 593 31.21 63.99 21.58
CA PRO A 593 31.99 64.68 22.60
C PRO A 593 33.51 64.47 22.45
N HIS A 594 34.30 65.45 22.91
CA HIS A 594 35.75 65.47 22.72
C HIS A 594 36.43 64.19 23.24
N GLU A 595 35.99 63.72 24.41
CA GLU A 595 36.51 62.56 25.14
C GLU A 595 36.32 61.27 24.33
N LEU A 596 35.21 61.14 23.60
CA LEU A 596 34.96 59.98 22.73
C LEU A 596 35.81 60.03 21.46
N ASN A 597 36.07 61.21 20.89
CA ASN A 597 37.00 61.34 19.77
C ASN A 597 38.44 60.96 20.20
N VAL A 598 38.87 61.44 21.37
CA VAL A 598 40.17 61.08 21.97
C VAL A 598 40.26 59.55 22.20
N TYR A 599 39.22 58.91 22.73
CA TYR A 599 39.18 57.45 22.88
C TYR A 599 39.27 56.73 21.52
N GLN A 600 38.52 57.19 20.51
CA GLN A 600 38.55 56.63 19.16
C GLN A 600 39.94 56.72 18.50
N ASP A 601 40.65 57.85 18.65
CA ASP A 601 41.99 58.00 18.08
C ASP A 601 43.06 57.19 18.84
N ILE A 602 42.98 57.07 20.17
CA ILE A 602 43.89 56.21 20.97
C ILE A 602 43.69 54.72 20.61
N PHE A 603 42.45 54.27 20.45
CA PHE A 603 42.16 52.91 19.99
C PHE A 603 42.70 52.65 18.57
N LYS A 604 42.54 53.63 17.68
CA LYS A 604 43.02 53.59 16.29
C LYS A 604 44.54 53.57 16.20
N GLU A 605 45.26 54.35 17.02
CA GLU A 605 46.73 54.28 17.16
C GLU A 605 47.18 52.88 17.57
N PHE A 606 46.60 52.33 18.65
CA PHE A 606 46.88 50.99 19.13
C PHE A 606 46.61 49.92 18.05
N TYR A 607 45.43 49.97 17.41
CA TYR A 607 45.05 48.97 16.42
C TYR A 607 45.98 48.99 15.21
N LEU A 608 46.29 50.17 14.68
CA LEU A 608 47.19 50.30 13.53
C LEU A 608 48.65 49.96 13.85
N SER A 609 49.09 50.10 15.11
CA SER A 609 50.41 49.61 15.55
C SER A 609 50.53 48.09 15.57
N LYS A 610 49.40 47.36 15.71
CA LYS A 610 49.36 45.89 15.71
C LYS A 610 49.00 45.29 14.35
N TYR A 611 48.12 45.96 13.60
CA TYR A 611 47.59 45.46 12.33
C TYR A 611 47.89 46.44 11.19
N SER A 612 49.14 46.42 10.74
CA SER A 612 49.62 47.25 9.62
C SER A 612 48.86 46.94 8.31
N GLY A 613 48.82 47.93 7.41
CA GLY A 613 48.12 47.82 6.12
C GLY A 613 46.59 47.85 6.18
N ARG A 614 45.98 47.93 7.37
CA ARG A 614 44.51 48.07 7.54
C ARG A 614 44.08 49.53 7.58
N ARG A 615 42.81 49.79 7.25
CA ARG A 615 42.14 51.09 7.41
C ARG A 615 40.87 50.91 8.22
N LEU A 616 40.74 51.63 9.34
CA LEU A 616 39.51 51.69 10.13
C LEU A 616 38.56 52.77 9.61
N MET A 617 37.26 52.55 9.81
CA MET A 617 36.17 53.51 9.58
C MET A 617 35.15 53.32 10.69
N TRP A 618 34.84 54.37 11.44
CA TRP A 618 33.85 54.31 12.52
C TRP A 618 32.43 54.34 11.95
N GLN A 619 31.56 53.47 12.47
CA GLN A 619 30.15 53.38 12.11
C GLN A 619 29.30 53.79 13.32
N ASN A 620 29.31 55.10 13.62
CA ASN A 620 28.72 55.65 14.83
C ASN A 620 27.23 55.30 14.98
N SER A 621 26.49 55.16 13.87
CA SER A 621 25.08 54.75 13.81
C SER A 621 24.79 53.35 14.40
N LEU A 622 25.80 52.51 14.59
CA LEU A 622 25.67 51.20 15.26
C LEU A 622 26.08 51.25 16.74
N GLY A 623 26.69 52.35 17.18
CA GLY A 623 27.08 52.57 18.56
C GLY A 623 25.86 52.62 19.48
N HIS A 624 26.05 52.16 20.71
CA HIS A 624 25.14 52.39 21.82
C HIS A 624 25.98 52.70 23.06
N CYS A 625 25.46 53.55 23.94
CA CYS A 625 26.09 53.83 25.24
C CYS A 625 25.05 53.74 26.37
N VAL A 626 25.54 53.59 27.60
CA VAL A 626 24.72 53.61 28.81
C VAL A 626 25.02 54.89 29.56
N LEU A 627 24.05 55.79 29.66
CA LEU A 627 24.16 57.04 30.40
C LEU A 627 23.64 56.85 31.82
N LYS A 628 24.42 57.28 32.82
CA LYS A 628 23.98 57.39 34.21
C LYS A 628 23.32 58.76 34.40
N ALA A 629 21.98 58.80 34.36
CA ALA A 629 21.22 60.01 34.68
C ALA A 629 21.00 60.11 36.20
N GLU A 630 21.13 61.33 36.74
CA GLU A 630 20.87 61.67 38.14
C GLU A 630 19.78 62.74 38.18
N PHE A 631 18.64 62.42 38.81
CA PHE A 631 17.46 63.30 38.83
C PHE A 631 17.23 63.91 40.23
N PRO A 632 16.66 65.13 40.35
CA PRO A 632 16.46 65.83 41.63
C PRO A 632 15.60 65.12 42.70
N LYS A 633 15.05 63.93 42.41
CA LYS A 633 14.29 63.09 43.34
C LYS A 633 14.98 61.75 43.66
N GLY A 634 16.30 61.67 43.48
CA GLY A 634 17.14 60.59 44.01
C GLY A 634 17.11 59.26 43.25
N GLY A 635 16.57 59.23 42.03
CA GLY A 635 16.61 58.06 41.17
C GLY A 635 17.79 58.09 40.20
N PHE A 636 18.70 57.12 40.29
CA PHE A 636 19.63 56.82 39.20
C PHE A 636 18.94 56.00 38.12
N VAL A 637 19.00 56.45 36.87
CA VAL A 637 18.45 55.72 35.72
C VAL A 637 19.57 55.45 34.71
N LEU A 638 19.69 54.20 34.30
CA LEU A 638 20.58 53.78 33.21
C LEU A 638 19.81 53.89 31.90
N ILE A 639 20.15 54.89 31.08
CA ILE A 639 19.51 55.13 29.79
C ILE A 639 20.40 54.58 28.68
N ALA A 640 19.91 53.58 27.94
CA ALA A 640 20.57 53.10 26.73
C ALA A 640 20.29 54.07 25.57
N TYR A 641 21.32 54.76 25.09
CA TYR A 641 21.22 55.79 24.06
C TYR A 641 21.86 55.33 22.75
N HIS A 642 21.19 55.58 21.63
CA HIS A 642 21.77 55.50 20.28
C HIS A 642 22.13 56.92 19.82
N PRO A 643 23.31 57.14 19.21
CA PRO A 643 23.73 58.46 18.78
C PRO A 643 22.89 58.96 17.60
N VAL A 644 22.00 59.91 17.88
CA VAL A 644 21.37 60.79 16.90
C VAL A 644 22.35 61.90 16.45
N PRO A 645 22.08 62.61 15.33
CA PRO A 645 22.97 63.67 14.81
C PRO A 645 23.30 64.80 15.79
N TYR A 646 22.50 64.95 16.84
CA TYR A 646 22.73 65.88 17.95
C TYR A 646 22.69 65.11 19.27
N ILE A 647 23.85 65.00 19.93
CA ILE A 647 23.94 64.69 21.35
C ILE A 647 23.88 66.06 22.05
N PRO A 648 22.86 66.36 22.89
CA PRO A 648 22.83 67.61 23.62
C PRO A 648 23.97 67.67 24.65
N ASP A 649 24.66 68.80 24.74
CA ASP A 649 25.67 69.06 25.75
C ASP A 649 25.01 69.31 27.13
N CYS A 650 24.53 68.23 27.77
CA CYS A 650 23.86 68.26 29.09
C CYS A 650 24.79 68.64 30.28
N CYS A 651 25.88 69.34 30.02
CA CYS A 651 26.88 69.83 30.98
C CYS A 651 27.19 71.33 30.77
N SER A 652 26.21 72.11 30.35
CA SER A 652 26.23 73.58 30.40
C SER A 652 24.80 74.11 30.59
N ASP A 653 24.66 75.31 31.14
CA ASP A 653 23.42 76.07 31.32
C ASP A 653 22.30 75.41 32.15
N ALA A 654 22.60 75.14 33.42
CA ALA A 654 21.60 75.04 34.49
C ALA A 654 22.13 75.69 35.78
N VAL A 655 21.74 76.95 36.02
CA VAL A 655 21.95 77.74 37.25
C VAL A 655 20.60 78.24 37.75
#